data_AF-A0A6P0TBB1-F1
#
_entry.id   AF-A0A6P0TBB1-F1
#
_cell.length_a   1.000
_cell.length_b   1.000
_cell.length_c   1.000
_cell.angle_alpha   90.00
_cell.angle_beta   90.00
_cell.angle_gamma   90.00
#
_symmetry.space_group_name_H-M   'P 1'
#
loop_
_entity.id
_entity.type
_entity.pdbx_description
1 polymer ?
#
loop_
_entity_poly.entity_id
_entity_poly.type
_entity_poly.pdbx_seq_one_letter_code
_entity_poly.pdbx_strand_id
1 'polypeptide(L)'
;MQSRTVSLLSPGTILDGRYQVGALVNRGAQGQIFDVTDLANPNPAYPKVVKVVANLGIAQKLQTEAEKLSQISHPGIPKIEGASAFFEHFSEERFLIFPCLVMEKIEGVNLSDWLEAKDYQPISQAKAIAWLKQLVDILDTVHSHGYLHRDIKPDNIMVRPNGQLVLIDFGIGRDETESYYEKQQRGSLTRAGTAGYQAPEQMEGRSRPASDFFSVGRTLVHLVTGIYPPNLPQDRNFQLKWRKQAPHISDYLADLLDDLMQIDVKKRDRAIQTLKKRIAFIETLPPKGKLVWRELPWVLVLGGLVSGFWIGVRLLGLLQPIELMAFDWMMRSRPLEEPDPRLVVIAIDEADIEYQVEQGMDTRGGSLSDEAFSLLLEKINLDTNNIIGFDLIRNFSTDNFSTDPEFTVIITSDAVDIEHKVEQGMDIKNGSLSDEVLSLLREKINLDTNNVIGLDLIRNFSTDPEFTNVIEVLGSDRFIASCLHPDTKTNHSGYAAPPEANLIGFADGSKDVFWNNHKVLRRHLLMMPEPEGTPCITGYALSTLVAMRYLFDQGFEPQISQDTSTQGQLILGQTRFQNLLNRQGPYQNIETNVQEIMLNYRATESISDIGMSLSLIDVLSPEFDASIFQNKIILIGGTSGEIDRHNTPLENNVPGVYVQAHEVSQIVSHVLDDRPLLNLGSPSHDMGLMLIVGMAIAPLMWLFRQLWIHILATLGLTTVTTIVCLHIFWQSYWLPVVPMAIIIVSYPLVLWWGDKYIKQYLQNYAVRSFKISLAKPVDL
;
A
#
# COMPACT_ATOMS: atom_id res chain seq x y z
N MET A 1 56.10 4.23 37.47
CA MET A 1 57.53 4.55 37.29
C MET A 1 57.86 4.46 35.81
N GLN A 2 57.88 5.59 35.09
CA GLN A 2 58.32 5.62 33.70
C GLN A 2 59.84 5.41 33.66
N SER A 3 60.27 4.28 33.09
CA SER A 3 61.67 4.03 32.77
C SER A 3 62.17 5.15 31.85
N ARG A 4 62.99 6.07 32.39
CA ARG A 4 63.78 7.02 31.60
C ARG A 4 64.81 6.22 30.80
N THR A 5 64.40 5.69 29.65
CA THR A 5 65.33 5.09 28.68
C THR A 5 66.13 6.21 28.05
N VAL A 6 67.44 6.20 28.29
CA VAL A 6 68.38 7.22 27.85
C VAL A 6 68.56 7.12 26.32
N SER A 7 68.72 8.25 25.62
CA SER A 7 69.05 8.29 24.18
C SER A 7 70.35 7.53 23.92
N LEU A 8 70.38 6.63 22.94
CA LEU A 8 71.56 5.81 22.62
C LEU A 8 72.69 6.65 22.03
N LEU A 9 72.34 7.67 21.25
CA LEU A 9 73.27 8.63 20.63
C LEU A 9 72.92 10.06 21.03
N SER A 10 73.93 10.93 21.00
CA SER A 10 73.81 12.37 21.24
C SER A 10 73.73 13.13 19.91
N PRO A 11 72.91 14.19 19.78
CA PRO A 11 72.92 15.04 18.59
C PRO A 11 74.33 15.61 18.33
N GLY A 12 74.75 15.61 17.07
CA GLY A 12 76.08 16.03 16.64
C GLY A 12 77.12 14.91 16.56
N THR A 13 76.85 13.72 17.13
CA THR A 13 77.73 12.54 16.98
C THR A 13 77.92 12.21 15.49
N ILE A 14 79.17 11.96 15.08
CA ILE A 14 79.50 11.54 13.71
C ILE A 14 79.67 10.03 13.69
N LEU A 15 78.83 9.36 12.93
CA LEU A 15 78.84 7.92 12.73
C LEU A 15 79.60 7.56 11.45
N ASP A 16 80.48 6.55 11.51
CA ASP A 16 81.28 6.04 10.39
C ASP A 16 82.06 7.14 9.63
N GLY A 17 82.42 8.24 10.33
CA GLY A 17 83.05 9.42 9.71
C GLY A 17 82.19 10.15 8.66
N ARG A 18 80.92 9.76 8.47
CA ARG A 18 80.07 10.20 7.35
C ARG A 18 78.73 10.78 7.79
N TYR A 19 78.06 10.19 8.79
CA TYR A 19 76.68 10.55 9.13
C TYR A 19 76.62 11.32 10.43
N GLN A 20 76.24 12.60 10.38
CA GLN A 20 76.04 13.41 11.57
C GLN A 20 74.63 13.19 12.13
N VAL A 21 74.52 12.76 13.38
CA VAL A 21 73.27 12.50 14.08
C VAL A 21 72.54 13.80 14.40
N GLY A 22 71.27 13.87 14.03
CA GLY A 22 70.35 14.97 14.31
C GLY A 22 69.36 14.63 15.42
N ALA A 23 68.09 15.02 15.23
CA ALA A 23 67.03 14.79 16.20
C ALA A 23 66.61 13.31 16.24
N LEU A 24 66.13 12.88 17.40
CA LEU A 24 65.52 11.57 17.58
C LEU A 24 64.11 11.57 16.97
N VAL A 25 63.89 10.72 15.97
CA VAL A 25 62.64 10.61 15.21
C VAL A 25 61.67 9.63 15.89
N ASN A 26 62.15 8.47 16.32
CA ASN A 26 61.31 7.44 16.92
C ASN A 26 62.07 6.66 18.01
N ARG A 27 61.35 6.31 19.09
CA ARG A 27 61.81 5.38 20.13
C ARG A 27 60.98 4.10 20.06
N GLY A 28 61.55 3.03 19.53
CA GLY A 28 60.88 1.73 19.40
C GLY A 28 61.52 0.62 20.23
N ALA A 29 60.78 -0.46 20.43
CA ALA A 29 61.29 -1.70 21.05
C ALA A 29 62.39 -2.39 20.23
N GLN A 30 62.50 -2.06 18.93
CA GLN A 30 63.46 -2.62 17.98
C GLN A 30 64.69 -1.71 17.76
N GLY A 31 64.78 -0.57 18.45
CA GLY A 31 65.86 0.41 18.27
C GLY A 31 65.37 1.86 18.32
N GLN A 32 66.31 2.79 18.30
CA GLN A 32 66.05 4.23 18.20
C GLN A 32 66.36 4.70 16.77
N ILE A 33 65.49 5.53 16.20
CA ILE A 33 65.66 6.10 14.87
C ILE A 33 66.02 7.58 15.02
N PHE A 34 67.13 8.00 14.42
CA PHE A 34 67.59 9.38 14.42
C PHE A 34 67.66 9.93 12.99
N ASP A 35 67.39 11.22 12.82
CA ASP A 35 67.73 11.93 11.60
C ASP A 35 69.25 11.97 11.42
N VAL A 36 69.72 11.88 10.17
CA VAL A 36 71.16 12.02 9.87
C VAL A 36 71.41 12.91 8.67
N THR A 37 72.50 13.69 8.76
CA THR A 37 73.05 14.44 7.62
C THR A 37 74.26 13.70 7.07
N ASP A 38 74.25 13.41 5.76
CA ASP A 38 75.37 12.75 5.08
C ASP A 38 76.45 13.78 4.71
N LEU A 39 77.55 13.78 5.46
CA LEU A 39 78.66 14.71 5.27
C LEU A 39 79.48 14.38 4.01
N ALA A 40 79.46 13.12 3.54
CA ALA A 40 80.15 12.72 2.31
C ALA A 40 79.35 13.04 1.05
N ASN A 41 78.04 13.21 1.17
CA ASN A 41 77.15 13.61 0.07
C ASN A 41 76.23 14.78 0.50
N PRO A 42 76.67 16.04 0.31
CA PRO A 42 75.93 17.22 0.75
C PRO A 42 74.55 17.39 0.07
N ASN A 43 74.34 16.77 -1.10
CA ASN A 43 73.08 16.84 -1.86
C ASN A 43 72.54 15.42 -2.10
N PRO A 44 72.08 14.73 -1.04
CA PRO A 44 71.58 13.37 -1.19
C PRO A 44 70.26 13.37 -1.98
N ALA A 45 70.02 12.31 -2.76
CA ALA A 45 68.78 12.17 -3.54
C ALA A 45 67.51 12.07 -2.68
N TYR A 46 67.66 11.77 -1.39
CA TYR A 46 66.59 11.68 -0.39
C TYR A 46 67.18 11.92 1.02
N PRO A 47 66.37 12.43 1.97
CA PRO A 47 66.78 12.57 3.36
C PRO A 47 67.01 11.20 4.01
N LYS A 48 67.87 11.12 5.03
CA LYS A 48 68.28 9.85 5.64
C LYS A 48 67.99 9.80 7.14
N VAL A 49 67.72 8.60 7.64
CA VAL A 49 67.65 8.26 9.06
C VAL A 49 68.60 7.10 9.37
N VAL A 50 69.06 7.01 10.62
CA VAL A 50 69.81 5.86 11.13
C VAL A 50 69.00 5.14 12.21
N LYS A 51 68.84 3.83 12.04
CA LYS A 51 68.30 2.91 13.05
C LYS A 51 69.43 2.36 13.90
N VAL A 52 69.33 2.54 15.21
CA VAL A 52 70.37 2.20 16.19
C VAL A 52 69.80 1.20 17.18
N VAL A 53 70.45 0.05 17.32
CA VAL A 53 69.99 -1.04 18.18
C VAL A 53 70.94 -1.23 19.36
N ALA A 54 70.43 -1.47 20.56
CA ALA A 54 71.25 -1.58 21.77
C ALA A 54 71.88 -2.97 21.98
N ASN A 55 71.43 -4.00 21.26
CA ASN A 55 71.81 -5.40 21.48
C ASN A 55 72.61 -5.94 20.29
N LEU A 56 73.88 -6.29 20.54
CA LEU A 56 74.78 -6.93 19.56
C LEU A 56 74.25 -8.27 19.01
N GLY A 57 73.46 -9.02 19.78
CA GLY A 57 72.83 -10.26 19.31
C GLY A 57 71.83 -10.07 18.15
N ILE A 58 71.48 -8.82 17.84
CA ILE A 58 70.58 -8.43 16.75
C ILE A 58 71.39 -7.84 15.56
N ALA A 59 72.69 -7.58 15.72
CA ALA A 59 73.55 -6.98 14.71
C ALA A 59 73.54 -7.76 13.39
N GLN A 60 73.74 -9.08 13.45
CA GLN A 60 73.70 -9.95 12.27
C GLN A 60 72.35 -9.91 11.55
N LYS A 61 71.25 -9.77 12.29
CA LYS A 61 69.90 -9.69 11.72
C LYS A 61 69.67 -8.34 11.03
N LEU A 62 70.15 -7.25 11.62
CA LEU A 62 70.11 -5.90 11.03
C LEU A 62 70.99 -5.81 9.77
N GLN A 63 72.16 -6.46 9.79
CA GLN A 63 73.02 -6.60 8.62
C GLN A 63 72.34 -7.39 7.51
N THR A 64 71.74 -8.55 7.83
CA THR A 64 71.01 -9.38 6.86
C THR A 64 69.84 -8.61 6.24
N GLU A 65 69.12 -7.81 7.04
CA GLU A 65 68.06 -6.93 6.54
C GLU A 65 68.62 -5.90 5.56
N ALA A 66 69.71 -5.21 5.93
CA ALA A 66 70.36 -4.22 5.08
C ALA A 66 70.78 -4.82 3.73
N GLU A 67 71.42 -5.99 3.75
CA GLU A 67 71.84 -6.71 2.55
C GLU A 67 70.66 -7.04 1.63
N LYS A 68 69.59 -7.61 2.18
CA LYS A 68 68.39 -7.99 1.41
C LYS A 68 67.65 -6.78 0.86
N LEU A 69 67.41 -5.77 1.70
CA LEU A 69 66.68 -4.56 1.29
C LEU A 69 67.49 -3.72 0.30
N SER A 70 68.82 -3.73 0.36
CA SER A 70 69.67 -3.03 -0.62
C SER A 70 69.55 -3.58 -2.04
N GLN A 71 69.07 -4.81 -2.20
CA GLN A 71 68.83 -5.45 -3.50
C GLN A 71 67.44 -5.14 -4.07
N ILE A 72 66.54 -4.53 -3.29
CA ILE A 72 65.15 -4.30 -3.67
C ILE A 72 64.93 -2.83 -4.00
N SER A 73 64.56 -2.55 -5.25
CA SER A 73 64.14 -1.21 -5.69
C SER A 73 62.63 -1.18 -5.92
N HIS A 74 61.89 -0.66 -4.93
CA HIS A 74 60.44 -0.46 -5.02
C HIS A 74 60.06 0.82 -4.29
N PRO A 75 59.16 1.67 -4.80
CA PRO A 75 58.90 2.96 -4.19
C PRO A 75 58.09 2.87 -2.86
N GLY A 76 57.53 1.69 -2.57
CA GLY A 76 56.92 1.35 -1.28
C GLY A 76 57.85 0.64 -0.29
N ILE A 77 59.17 0.67 -0.51
CA ILE A 77 60.20 0.11 0.38
C ILE A 77 61.29 1.20 0.57
N PRO A 78 61.79 1.46 1.80
CA PRO A 78 62.84 2.45 2.02
C PRO A 78 64.12 2.12 1.24
N LYS A 79 64.72 3.14 0.62
CA LYS A 79 65.99 2.97 -0.09
C LYS A 79 67.16 2.79 0.88
N ILE A 80 68.09 1.90 0.52
CA ILE A 80 69.33 1.61 1.26
C ILE A 80 70.51 1.66 0.28
N GLU A 81 71.59 2.35 0.65
CA GLU A 81 72.79 2.52 -0.19
C GLU A 81 73.77 1.35 -0.05
N GLY A 82 73.33 0.14 -0.45
CA GLY A 82 74.17 -1.06 -0.42
C GLY A 82 74.54 -1.55 0.98
N ALA A 83 75.45 -2.54 1.05
CA ALA A 83 75.90 -3.12 2.32
C ALA A 83 76.62 -2.13 3.24
N SER A 84 77.20 -1.04 2.70
CA SER A 84 77.85 0.02 3.48
C SER A 84 76.89 0.85 4.33
N ALA A 85 75.58 0.70 4.14
CA ALA A 85 74.58 1.35 4.96
C ALA A 85 74.50 0.77 6.38
N PHE A 86 74.99 -0.46 6.58
CA PHE A 86 75.14 -1.09 7.89
C PHE A 86 76.58 -0.95 8.39
N PHE A 87 76.75 -0.52 9.63
CA PHE A 87 78.04 -0.47 10.32
C PHE A 87 77.86 -0.51 11.83
N GLU A 88 78.94 -0.77 12.54
CA GLU A 88 78.97 -0.81 14.00
C GLU A 88 79.67 0.45 14.55
N HIS A 89 79.00 1.18 15.44
CA HIS A 89 79.57 2.39 16.06
C HIS A 89 79.93 2.12 17.52
N PHE A 90 81.19 2.35 17.89
CA PHE A 90 81.62 2.33 19.28
C PHE A 90 81.34 3.67 19.96
N SER A 91 80.52 3.65 21.01
CA SER A 91 80.24 4.82 21.85
C SER A 91 81.24 4.88 23.00
N GLU A 92 82.13 5.88 22.99
CA GLU A 92 83.10 6.10 24.08
C GLU A 92 82.41 6.44 25.41
N GLU A 93 81.32 7.22 25.38
CA GLU A 93 80.56 7.59 26.59
C GLU A 93 79.96 6.38 27.31
N ARG A 94 79.60 5.34 26.56
CA ARG A 94 78.89 4.16 27.08
C ARG A 94 79.73 2.89 27.09
N PHE A 95 80.92 2.91 26.47
CA PHE A 95 81.76 1.75 26.21
C PHE A 95 81.00 0.57 25.56
N LEU A 96 80.06 0.88 24.64
CA LEU A 96 79.22 -0.10 23.95
C LEU A 96 79.29 0.09 22.44
N ILE A 97 79.16 -1.03 21.70
CA ILE A 97 79.03 -1.03 20.25
C ILE A 97 77.54 -1.04 19.89
N PHE A 98 77.14 -0.12 19.01
CA PHE A 98 75.79 0.01 18.48
C PHE A 98 75.76 -0.34 16.99
N PRO A 99 75.05 -1.41 16.60
CA PRO A 99 74.70 -1.66 15.22
C PRO A 99 73.82 -0.53 14.68
N CYS A 100 74.23 0.03 13.55
CA CYS A 100 73.60 1.16 12.89
C CYS A 100 73.21 0.78 11.45
N LEU A 101 72.00 1.15 11.03
CA LEU A 101 71.54 1.01 9.65
C LEU A 101 71.00 2.33 9.13
N VAL A 102 71.62 2.87 8.09
CA VAL A 102 71.19 4.10 7.42
C VAL A 102 70.22 3.78 6.29
N MET A 103 69.09 4.48 6.23
CA MET A 103 68.05 4.28 5.23
C MET A 103 67.35 5.59 4.88
N GLU A 104 66.51 5.55 3.84
CA GLU A 104 65.64 6.67 3.47
C GLU A 104 64.74 7.11 4.64
N LYS A 105 64.71 8.42 4.90
CA LYS A 105 63.70 9.05 5.74
C LYS A 105 62.40 9.18 4.96
N ILE A 106 61.39 8.43 5.37
CA ILE A 106 60.07 8.50 4.74
C ILE A 106 59.33 9.74 5.23
N GLU A 107 58.98 10.62 4.31
CA GLU A 107 58.12 11.78 4.58
C GLU A 107 56.67 11.31 4.75
N GLY A 108 56.13 11.38 5.96
CA GLY A 108 54.77 10.96 6.26
C GLY A 108 54.57 10.52 7.71
N VAL A 109 53.42 9.92 7.98
CA VAL A 109 53.07 9.32 9.28
C VAL A 109 52.78 7.84 9.11
N ASN A 110 52.97 7.03 10.14
CA ASN A 110 52.51 5.65 10.11
C ASN A 110 50.98 5.57 10.13
N LEU A 111 50.40 4.46 9.67
CA LEU A 111 48.94 4.31 9.57
C LEU A 111 48.25 4.25 10.95
N SER A 112 48.98 3.96 12.03
CA SER A 112 48.46 4.03 13.40
C SER A 112 48.20 5.49 13.80
N ASP A 113 49.24 6.33 13.71
CA ASP A 113 49.16 7.77 13.98
C ASP A 113 48.20 8.46 13.01
N TRP A 114 48.17 8.01 11.74
CA TRP A 114 47.22 8.51 10.75
C TRP A 114 45.77 8.25 11.15
N LEU A 115 45.48 7.05 11.68
CA LEU A 115 44.14 6.66 12.12
C LEU A 115 43.75 7.41 13.40
N GLU A 116 44.68 7.57 14.35
CA GLU A 116 44.48 8.35 15.57
C GLU A 116 44.23 9.82 15.27
N ALA A 117 45.00 10.44 14.37
CA ALA A 117 44.78 11.81 13.91
C ALA A 117 43.44 12.02 13.17
N LYS A 118 42.79 10.92 12.75
CA LYS A 118 41.46 10.90 12.16
C LYS A 118 40.38 10.45 13.14
N ASP A 119 40.67 10.43 14.43
CA ASP A 119 39.73 10.00 15.49
C ASP A 119 39.13 8.61 15.19
N TYR A 120 39.98 7.71 14.70
CA TYR A 120 39.61 6.34 14.34
C TYR A 120 38.48 6.21 13.31
N GLN A 121 38.25 7.25 12.50
CA GLN A 121 37.25 7.22 11.44
C GLN A 121 37.58 6.15 10.37
N PRO A 122 36.64 5.24 10.05
CA PRO A 122 36.84 4.21 9.05
C PRO A 122 37.23 4.75 7.67
N ILE A 123 38.14 4.08 6.97
CA ILE A 123 38.46 4.41 5.58
C ILE A 123 37.34 3.95 4.62
N SER A 124 37.19 4.67 3.51
CA SER A 124 36.28 4.30 2.42
C SER A 124 36.71 3.02 1.70
N GLN A 125 35.75 2.33 1.05
CA GLN A 125 36.04 1.17 0.21
C GLN A 125 37.09 1.47 -0.88
N ALA A 126 36.96 2.60 -1.58
CA ALA A 126 37.90 2.97 -2.64
C ALA A 126 39.34 3.11 -2.11
N LYS A 127 39.49 3.70 -0.92
CA LYS A 127 40.79 3.84 -0.26
C LYS A 127 41.34 2.49 0.21
N ALA A 128 40.49 1.63 0.77
CA ALA A 128 40.87 0.29 1.17
C ALA A 128 41.38 -0.56 -0.01
N ILE A 129 40.71 -0.48 -1.17
CA ILE A 129 41.14 -1.17 -2.40
C ILE A 129 42.47 -0.62 -2.90
N ALA A 130 42.61 0.71 -2.96
CA ALA A 130 43.85 1.35 -3.41
C ALA A 130 45.05 0.98 -2.52
N TRP A 131 44.87 0.97 -1.20
CA TRP A 131 45.89 0.56 -0.24
C TRP A 131 46.18 -0.94 -0.26
N LEU A 132 45.15 -1.78 -0.41
CA LEU A 132 45.35 -3.23 -0.61
C LEU A 132 46.23 -3.50 -1.83
N LYS A 133 45.96 -2.83 -2.95
CA LYS A 133 46.74 -2.99 -4.19
C LYS A 133 48.20 -2.62 -3.99
N GLN A 134 48.48 -1.46 -3.40
CA GLN A 134 49.86 -1.06 -3.08
C GLN A 134 50.57 -2.07 -2.18
N LEU A 135 49.91 -2.57 -1.13
CA LEU A 135 50.49 -3.57 -0.23
C LEU A 135 50.73 -4.90 -0.95
N VAL A 136 49.82 -5.33 -1.83
CA VAL A 136 50.00 -6.54 -2.65
C VAL A 136 51.21 -6.38 -3.58
N ASP A 137 51.37 -5.24 -4.23
CA ASP A 137 52.50 -4.98 -5.14
C ASP A 137 53.85 -4.91 -4.38
N ILE A 138 53.86 -4.29 -3.19
CA ILE A 138 55.03 -4.29 -2.30
C ILE A 138 55.40 -5.73 -1.90
N LEU A 139 54.43 -6.52 -1.43
CA LEU A 139 54.70 -7.88 -0.97
C LEU A 139 55.09 -8.83 -2.09
N ASP A 140 54.52 -8.68 -3.29
CA ASP A 140 54.94 -9.45 -4.46
C ASP A 140 56.44 -9.24 -4.74
N THR A 141 56.91 -7.99 -4.64
CA THR A 141 58.33 -7.65 -4.78
C THR A 141 59.19 -8.22 -3.64
N VAL A 142 58.74 -8.10 -2.38
CA VAL A 142 59.49 -8.61 -1.21
C VAL A 142 59.61 -10.14 -1.27
N HIS A 143 58.51 -10.82 -1.59
CA HIS A 143 58.44 -12.28 -1.64
C HIS A 143 59.21 -12.85 -2.83
N SER A 144 59.24 -12.16 -3.98
CA SER A 144 60.03 -12.60 -5.15
C SER A 144 61.54 -12.59 -4.90
N HIS A 145 62.01 -11.79 -3.93
CA HIS A 145 63.41 -11.75 -3.48
C HIS A 145 63.67 -12.70 -2.30
N GLY A 146 62.75 -13.63 -2.00
CA GLY A 146 62.91 -14.65 -0.97
C GLY A 146 62.88 -14.10 0.46
N TYR A 147 62.25 -12.94 0.66
CA TYR A 147 62.13 -12.31 1.97
C TYR A 147 60.68 -12.23 2.44
N LEU A 148 60.46 -12.18 3.75
CA LEU A 148 59.14 -12.07 4.39
C LEU A 148 59.19 -10.93 5.40
N HIS A 149 58.12 -10.13 5.50
CA HIS A 149 58.09 -8.99 6.43
C HIS A 149 57.86 -9.42 7.88
N ARG A 150 56.90 -10.34 8.11
CA ARG A 150 56.58 -10.97 9.41
C ARG A 150 56.00 -10.07 10.49
N ASP A 151 55.78 -8.78 10.24
CA ASP A 151 55.24 -7.85 11.25
C ASP A 151 54.44 -6.72 10.60
N ILE A 152 53.59 -7.05 9.63
CA ILE A 152 52.75 -6.06 8.96
C ILE A 152 51.62 -5.63 9.89
N LYS A 153 51.53 -4.33 10.14
CA LYS A 153 50.56 -3.66 11.01
C LYS A 153 50.56 -2.16 10.72
N PRO A 154 49.56 -1.39 11.19
CA PRO A 154 49.50 0.05 10.94
C PRO A 154 50.78 0.82 11.33
N ASP A 155 51.45 0.45 12.43
CA ASP A 155 52.69 1.10 12.88
C ASP A 155 53.86 0.96 11.89
N ASN A 156 53.88 -0.13 11.12
CA ASN A 156 54.96 -0.47 10.20
C ASN A 156 54.62 -0.11 8.73
N ILE A 157 53.55 0.66 8.52
CA ILE A 157 53.16 1.14 7.20
C ILE A 157 53.07 2.65 7.27
N MET A 158 53.96 3.36 6.58
CA MET A 158 53.91 4.81 6.45
C MET A 158 53.11 5.23 5.23
N VAL A 159 52.38 6.32 5.34
CA VAL A 159 51.68 6.96 4.23
C VAL A 159 52.30 8.32 3.94
N ARG A 160 52.79 8.49 2.71
CA ARG A 160 53.28 9.77 2.21
C ARG A 160 52.13 10.75 1.94
N PRO A 161 52.38 12.07 1.88
CA PRO A 161 51.33 13.06 1.56
C PRO A 161 50.60 12.80 0.24
N ASN A 162 51.27 12.19 -0.74
CA ASN A 162 50.69 11.80 -2.03
C ASN A 162 49.81 10.53 -1.97
N GLY A 163 49.65 9.91 -0.79
CA GLY A 163 48.85 8.70 -0.58
C GLY A 163 49.58 7.38 -0.86
N GLN A 164 50.88 7.44 -1.17
CA GLN A 164 51.72 6.26 -1.37
C GLN A 164 52.08 5.60 -0.04
N LEU A 165 51.91 4.27 0.04
CA LEU A 165 52.31 3.46 1.17
C LEU A 165 53.77 3.05 1.06
N VAL A 166 54.48 3.09 2.19
CA VAL A 166 55.83 2.59 2.36
C VAL A 166 55.84 1.62 3.53
N LEU A 167 56.27 0.39 3.28
CA LEU A 167 56.38 -0.66 4.28
C LEU A 167 57.76 -0.55 4.96
N ILE A 168 57.78 -0.37 6.27
CA ILE A 168 58.99 -0.11 7.07
C ILE A 168 59.19 -1.19 8.14
N ASP A 169 60.37 -1.21 8.76
CA ASP A 169 60.70 -2.11 9.88
C ASP A 169 60.49 -3.60 9.54
N PHE A 170 61.28 -4.10 8.60
CA PHE A 170 61.27 -5.52 8.25
C PHE A 170 61.81 -6.33 9.44
N GLY A 171 61.08 -7.36 9.87
CA GLY A 171 61.20 -7.91 11.22
C GLY A 171 62.58 -8.49 11.57
N ILE A 172 63.43 -7.69 12.23
CA ILE A 172 64.79 -8.04 12.70
C ILE A 172 64.81 -9.00 13.90
N GLY A 173 63.65 -9.39 14.43
CA GLY A 173 63.56 -9.96 15.78
C GLY A 173 62.97 -11.37 15.92
N ARG A 174 62.51 -12.04 14.85
CA ARG A 174 61.77 -13.30 14.99
C ARG A 174 62.56 -14.47 14.40
N ASP A 175 63.21 -15.24 15.29
CA ASP A 175 63.87 -16.50 14.93
C ASP A 175 62.91 -17.45 14.22
N GLU A 176 63.37 -18.10 13.15
CA GLU A 176 62.70 -19.22 12.49
C GLU A 176 62.70 -20.49 13.36
N THR A 177 63.46 -20.50 14.46
CA THR A 177 63.82 -21.71 15.20
C THR A 177 63.25 -21.82 16.61
N GLU A 178 62.61 -20.79 17.16
CA GLU A 178 62.03 -20.87 18.52
C GLU A 178 60.50 -20.97 18.49
N SER A 179 60.01 -22.14 18.88
CA SER A 179 58.58 -22.40 19.05
C SER A 179 57.99 -21.60 20.23
N TYR A 180 56.69 -21.32 20.18
CA TYR A 180 55.95 -20.69 21.28
C TYR A 180 56.20 -21.36 22.65
N TYR A 181 56.36 -22.69 22.65
CA TYR A 181 56.59 -23.51 23.84
C TYR A 181 57.98 -23.27 24.48
N GLU A 182 59.01 -23.00 23.70
CA GLU A 182 60.36 -22.72 24.21
C GLU A 182 60.45 -21.32 24.85
N LYS A 183 59.70 -20.34 24.31
CA LYS A 183 59.58 -19.00 24.90
C LYS A 183 58.81 -18.99 26.22
N GLN A 184 57.84 -19.91 26.37
CA GLN A 184 57.07 -20.09 27.61
C GLN A 184 57.94 -20.67 28.75
N GLN A 185 58.86 -21.59 28.45
CA GLN A 185 59.71 -22.23 29.48
C GLN A 185 60.84 -21.33 30.01
N ARG A 186 61.35 -20.39 29.20
CA ARG A 186 62.44 -19.48 29.62
C ARG A 186 61.98 -18.24 30.40
N GLY A 187 60.68 -18.07 30.65
CA GLY A 187 60.16 -16.85 31.29
C GLY A 187 60.35 -15.56 30.47
N SER A 188 60.82 -15.68 29.22
CA SER A 188 61.11 -14.58 28.31
C SER A 188 59.87 -14.21 27.49
N LEU A 189 58.73 -14.05 28.18
CA LEU A 189 57.53 -13.42 27.63
C LEU A 189 57.75 -11.89 27.62
N THR A 190 58.75 -11.40 26.88
CA THR A 190 58.60 -10.06 26.34
C THR A 190 57.38 -10.08 25.44
N ARG A 191 56.33 -9.42 25.90
CA ARG A 191 54.98 -9.23 25.35
C ARG A 191 55.04 -8.48 24.00
N ALA A 192 55.83 -8.97 23.04
CA ALA A 192 56.23 -8.30 21.80
C ALA A 192 55.90 -9.12 20.54
N GLY A 193 54.79 -9.86 20.59
CA GLY A 193 53.99 -10.13 19.39
C GLY A 193 52.85 -9.11 19.38
N THR A 194 52.72 -8.29 18.35
CA THR A 194 51.64 -7.29 18.25
C THR A 194 50.29 -8.02 18.21
N ALA A 195 49.58 -8.07 19.34
CA ALA A 195 48.39 -8.92 19.51
C ALA A 195 47.33 -8.61 18.44
N GLY A 196 46.93 -9.60 17.64
CA GLY A 196 45.78 -9.50 16.72
C GLY A 196 46.08 -9.33 15.23
N TYR A 197 47.32 -9.06 14.81
CA TYR A 197 47.71 -9.03 13.38
C TYR A 197 48.46 -10.28 12.92
N GLN A 198 49.18 -10.92 13.83
CA GLN A 198 50.05 -12.06 13.52
C GLN A 198 49.26 -13.30 13.07
N ALA A 199 49.74 -13.96 12.02
CA ALA A 199 49.14 -15.18 11.50
C ALA A 199 49.39 -16.40 12.44
N PRO A 200 48.46 -17.36 12.54
CA PRO A 200 48.59 -18.52 13.42
C PRO A 200 49.87 -19.34 13.16
N GLU A 201 50.15 -19.65 11.90
CA GLU A 201 51.34 -20.42 11.52
C GLU A 201 52.66 -19.67 11.82
N GLN A 202 52.61 -18.33 11.85
CA GLN A 202 53.74 -17.50 12.25
C GLN A 202 54.01 -17.60 13.76
N MET A 203 52.98 -17.86 14.59
CA MET A 203 53.16 -18.12 16.03
C MET A 203 53.82 -19.48 16.28
N GLU A 204 53.70 -20.42 15.33
CA GLU A 204 54.36 -21.73 15.34
C GLU A 204 55.78 -21.70 14.76
N GLY A 205 56.30 -20.53 14.35
CA GLY A 205 57.61 -20.40 13.69
C GLY A 205 57.61 -20.77 12.20
N ARG A 206 56.45 -21.05 11.60
CA ARG A 206 56.30 -21.53 10.20
C ARG A 206 55.87 -20.41 9.25
N SER A 207 56.57 -19.27 9.31
CA SER A 207 56.25 -18.09 8.49
C SER A 207 56.33 -18.39 7.00
N ARG A 208 55.37 -17.88 6.21
CA ARG A 208 55.30 -18.03 4.75
C ARG A 208 54.80 -16.74 4.11
N PRO A 209 54.86 -16.57 2.77
CA PRO A 209 54.22 -15.45 2.08
C PRO A 209 52.77 -15.19 2.53
N ALA A 210 52.00 -16.27 2.73
CA ALA A 210 50.63 -16.23 3.21
C ALA A 210 50.45 -15.63 4.62
N SER A 211 51.48 -15.62 5.45
CA SER A 211 51.47 -15.02 6.79
C SER A 211 51.44 -13.48 6.72
N ASP A 212 52.16 -12.90 5.76
CA ASP A 212 52.14 -11.46 5.50
C ASP A 212 50.76 -11.02 5.00
N PHE A 213 50.14 -11.78 4.08
CA PHE A 213 48.80 -11.47 3.58
C PHE A 213 47.70 -11.55 4.64
N PHE A 214 47.81 -12.46 5.61
CA PHE A 214 46.92 -12.48 6.76
C PHE A 214 47.02 -11.20 7.59
N SER A 215 48.26 -10.75 7.79
CA SER A 215 48.57 -9.52 8.52
C SER A 215 48.04 -8.27 7.78
N VAL A 216 48.11 -8.26 6.43
CA VAL A 216 47.46 -7.26 5.57
C VAL A 216 45.94 -7.27 5.77
N GLY A 217 45.31 -8.46 5.76
CA GLY A 217 43.87 -8.60 5.99
C GLY A 217 43.44 -8.00 7.33
N ARG A 218 44.14 -8.33 8.42
CA ARG A 218 43.90 -7.76 9.76
C ARG A 218 44.12 -6.25 9.81
N THR A 219 45.14 -5.76 9.12
CA THR A 219 45.45 -4.33 9.02
C THR A 219 44.32 -3.57 8.31
N LEU A 220 43.84 -4.07 7.16
CA LEU A 220 42.74 -3.43 6.45
C LEU A 220 41.43 -3.51 7.22
N VAL A 221 41.14 -4.62 7.91
CA VAL A 221 39.96 -4.71 8.79
C VAL A 221 40.02 -3.66 9.89
N HIS A 222 41.18 -3.44 10.51
CA HIS A 222 41.34 -2.35 11.47
C HIS A 222 41.02 -0.99 10.84
N LEU A 223 41.55 -0.71 9.65
CA LEU A 223 41.35 0.58 8.99
C LEU A 223 39.91 0.82 8.52
N VAL A 224 39.19 -0.22 8.05
CA VAL A 224 37.79 -0.09 7.60
C VAL A 224 36.77 -0.19 8.72
N THR A 225 37.18 -0.55 9.94
CA THR A 225 36.30 -0.56 11.12
C THR A 225 36.63 0.56 12.10
N GLY A 226 37.86 1.07 12.09
CA GLY A 226 38.39 1.92 13.16
C GLY A 226 38.65 1.18 14.47
N ILE A 227 38.47 -0.15 14.50
CA ILE A 227 38.50 -0.95 15.73
C ILE A 227 39.72 -1.86 15.73
N TYR A 228 40.50 -1.78 16.81
CA TYR A 228 41.66 -2.64 17.02
C TYR A 228 41.27 -4.13 16.97
N PRO A 229 41.94 -4.99 16.16
CA PRO A 229 41.44 -6.34 15.87
C PRO A 229 41.14 -7.25 17.08
N PRO A 230 41.92 -7.24 18.18
CA PRO A 230 41.57 -7.98 19.41
C PRO A 230 40.25 -7.55 20.07
N ASN A 231 39.77 -6.33 19.81
CA ASN A 231 38.51 -5.83 20.36
C ASN A 231 37.30 -6.22 19.51
N LEU A 232 37.51 -6.86 18.34
CA LEU A 232 36.43 -7.36 17.49
C LEU A 232 35.98 -8.75 17.95
N PRO A 233 34.66 -9.05 17.91
CA PRO A 233 34.14 -10.35 18.30
C PRO A 233 34.66 -11.46 17.38
N GLN A 234 34.93 -12.63 17.93
CA GLN A 234 35.39 -13.81 17.19
C GLN A 234 34.37 -14.95 17.23
N ASP A 235 34.39 -15.81 16.21
CA ASP A 235 33.63 -17.07 16.23
C ASP A 235 34.40 -18.22 16.90
N ARG A 236 33.80 -19.42 16.95
CA ARG A 236 34.42 -20.62 17.52
C ARG A 236 35.68 -21.08 16.76
N ASN A 237 35.88 -20.59 15.55
CA ASN A 237 37.02 -20.89 14.69
C ASN A 237 38.05 -19.75 14.68
N PHE A 238 37.96 -18.80 15.63
CA PHE A 238 38.85 -17.63 15.76
C PHE A 238 38.80 -16.63 14.59
N GLN A 239 37.74 -16.69 13.77
CA GLN A 239 37.50 -15.75 12.68
C GLN A 239 36.85 -14.46 13.22
N LEU A 240 37.26 -13.31 12.70
CA LEU A 240 36.70 -12.02 13.11
C LEU A 240 35.28 -11.81 12.57
N LYS A 241 34.36 -11.39 13.43
CA LYS A 241 33.01 -10.93 13.08
C LYS A 241 32.97 -9.41 12.98
N TRP A 242 33.59 -8.86 11.94
CA TRP A 242 33.82 -7.42 11.78
C TRP A 242 32.85 -6.71 10.82
N ARG A 243 32.15 -7.46 9.97
CA ARG A 243 31.32 -6.89 8.88
C ARG A 243 30.21 -5.94 9.37
N LYS A 244 29.66 -6.17 10.57
CA LYS A 244 28.62 -5.31 11.16
C LYS A 244 29.15 -3.92 11.52
N GLN A 245 30.44 -3.81 11.81
CA GLN A 245 31.13 -2.57 12.16
C GLN A 245 31.62 -1.81 10.91
N ALA A 246 31.50 -2.40 9.71
CA ALA A 246 31.89 -1.77 8.45
C ALA A 246 30.81 -1.95 7.36
N PRO A 247 29.57 -1.47 7.58
CA PRO A 247 28.45 -1.67 6.65
C PRO A 247 28.65 -1.00 5.28
N HIS A 248 29.54 -0.01 5.20
CA HIS A 248 29.93 0.71 3.98
C HIS A 248 30.80 -0.12 3.03
N ILE A 249 31.34 -1.26 3.49
CA ILE A 249 32.14 -2.17 2.67
C ILE A 249 31.21 -3.14 1.92
N SER A 250 31.47 -3.33 0.62
CA SER A 250 30.75 -4.32 -0.20
C SER A 250 31.07 -5.74 0.23
N ASP A 251 30.11 -6.64 0.00
CA ASP A 251 30.26 -8.04 0.39
C ASP A 251 31.43 -8.68 -0.36
N TYR A 252 31.71 -8.25 -1.59
CA TYR A 252 32.86 -8.72 -2.37
C TYR A 252 34.22 -8.37 -1.76
N LEU A 253 34.40 -7.13 -1.27
CA LEU A 253 35.63 -6.75 -0.58
C LEU A 253 35.70 -7.42 0.79
N ALA A 254 34.57 -7.54 1.50
CA ALA A 254 34.53 -8.22 2.78
C ALA A 254 34.90 -9.72 2.65
N ASP A 255 34.39 -10.41 1.63
CA ASP A 255 34.74 -11.79 1.31
C ASP A 255 36.23 -11.92 0.99
N LEU A 256 36.80 -10.97 0.25
CA LEU A 256 38.23 -10.95 -0.04
C LEU A 256 39.07 -10.80 1.22
N LEU A 257 38.71 -9.87 2.12
CA LEU A 257 39.44 -9.67 3.38
C LEU A 257 39.32 -10.87 4.31
N ASP A 258 38.14 -11.50 4.39
CA ASP A 258 37.95 -12.74 5.15
C ASP A 258 38.79 -13.88 4.57
N ASP A 259 38.90 -13.97 3.25
CA ASP A 259 39.75 -14.96 2.59
C ASP A 259 41.24 -14.76 2.86
N LEU A 260 41.70 -13.50 2.94
CA LEU A 260 43.08 -13.18 3.34
C LEU A 260 43.34 -13.55 4.81
N MET A 261 42.32 -13.51 5.67
CA MET A 261 42.42 -13.82 7.10
C MET A 261 42.05 -15.27 7.45
N GLN A 262 41.95 -16.17 6.48
CA GLN A 262 41.60 -17.57 6.75
C GLN A 262 42.62 -18.21 7.70
N ILE A 263 42.16 -18.82 8.80
CA ILE A 263 43.03 -19.55 9.74
C ILE A 263 43.71 -20.74 9.04
N ASP A 264 43.00 -21.44 8.15
CA ASP A 264 43.57 -22.51 7.32
C ASP A 264 44.40 -21.93 6.16
N VAL A 265 45.72 -22.13 6.23
CA VAL A 265 46.70 -21.64 5.24
C VAL A 265 46.38 -22.13 3.83
N LYS A 266 45.87 -23.36 3.65
CA LYS A 266 45.57 -23.89 2.29
C LYS A 266 44.44 -23.11 1.60
N LYS A 267 43.43 -22.69 2.37
CA LYS A 267 42.34 -21.85 1.86
C LYS A 267 42.83 -20.46 1.52
N ARG A 268 43.70 -19.90 2.36
CA ARG A 268 44.34 -18.59 2.18
C ARG A 268 45.20 -18.56 0.91
N ASP A 269 46.03 -19.57 0.68
CA ASP A 269 46.91 -19.67 -0.51
C ASP A 269 46.11 -19.65 -1.82
N ARG A 270 44.98 -20.35 -1.86
CA ARG A 270 44.07 -20.34 -3.02
C ARG A 270 43.53 -18.93 -3.30
N ALA A 271 43.22 -18.17 -2.26
CA ALA A 271 42.78 -16.79 -2.40
C ALA A 271 43.91 -15.89 -2.94
N ILE A 272 45.15 -16.08 -2.46
CA ILE A 272 46.33 -15.32 -2.90
C ILE A 272 46.59 -15.52 -4.40
N GLN A 273 46.50 -16.75 -4.91
CA GLN A 273 46.68 -17.04 -6.35
C GLN A 273 45.69 -16.30 -7.26
N THR A 274 44.55 -15.86 -6.71
CA THR A 274 43.51 -15.14 -7.45
C THR A 274 43.39 -13.67 -7.04
N LEU A 275 44.25 -13.19 -6.13
CA LEU A 275 44.12 -11.90 -5.43
C LEU A 275 44.08 -10.72 -6.40
N LYS A 276 45.08 -10.55 -7.27
CA LYS A 276 45.14 -9.45 -8.24
C LYS A 276 43.90 -9.44 -9.18
N LYS A 277 43.44 -10.62 -9.62
CA LYS A 277 42.22 -10.76 -10.45
C LYS A 277 40.95 -10.36 -9.69
N ARG A 278 40.85 -10.74 -8.41
CA ARG A 278 39.72 -10.37 -7.54
C ARG A 278 39.67 -8.88 -7.25
N ILE A 279 40.83 -8.24 -7.00
CA ILE A 279 40.93 -6.79 -6.80
C ILE A 279 40.43 -6.05 -8.05
N ALA A 280 40.93 -6.42 -9.24
CA ALA A 280 40.50 -5.81 -10.51
C ALA A 280 38.99 -5.97 -10.76
N PHE A 281 38.41 -7.14 -10.44
CA PHE A 281 36.96 -7.33 -10.53
C PHE A 281 36.20 -6.39 -9.60
N ILE A 282 36.62 -6.25 -8.34
CA ILE A 282 35.96 -5.38 -7.36
C ILE A 282 36.02 -3.91 -7.80
N GLU A 283 37.09 -3.46 -8.46
CA GLU A 283 37.21 -2.09 -9.01
C GLU A 283 36.17 -1.81 -10.11
N THR A 284 35.72 -2.82 -10.85
CA THR A 284 34.68 -2.65 -11.88
C THR A 284 33.26 -2.59 -11.31
N LEU A 285 33.07 -2.94 -10.04
CA LEU A 285 31.76 -2.94 -9.41
C LEU A 285 31.36 -1.53 -8.96
N PRO A 286 30.09 -1.12 -9.18
CA PRO A 286 29.62 0.17 -8.70
C PRO A 286 29.67 0.22 -7.16
N PRO A 287 30.02 1.37 -6.56
CA PRO A 287 30.10 1.50 -5.10
C PRO A 287 28.73 1.28 -4.44
N LYS A 288 28.74 0.63 -3.27
CA LYS A 288 27.55 0.39 -2.43
C LYS A 288 26.94 1.76 -2.07
N GLY A 289 25.72 2.05 -2.53
CA GLY A 289 24.95 3.22 -2.07
C GLY A 289 24.65 4.34 -3.09
N LYS A 290 25.07 4.25 -4.36
CA LYS A 290 24.49 5.12 -5.40
C LYS A 290 23.20 4.48 -5.93
N LEU A 291 22.09 5.21 -5.76
CA LEU A 291 20.73 4.83 -6.14
C LEU A 291 20.71 4.24 -7.56
N VAL A 292 20.20 3.01 -7.67
CA VAL A 292 20.28 2.18 -8.88
C VAL A 292 19.20 2.60 -9.88
N TRP A 293 19.40 3.72 -10.57
CA TRP A 293 18.51 4.13 -11.69
C TRP A 293 18.37 3.05 -12.77
N ARG A 294 19.31 2.09 -12.82
CA ARG A 294 19.25 0.92 -13.72
C ARG A 294 18.18 -0.11 -13.35
N GLU A 295 17.69 -0.12 -12.11
CA GLU A 295 16.64 -1.06 -11.65
C GLU A 295 15.24 -0.48 -11.76
N LEU A 296 15.10 0.84 -11.88
CA LEU A 296 13.82 1.53 -11.96
C LEU A 296 12.90 1.00 -13.08
N PRO A 297 13.38 0.70 -14.32
CA PRO A 297 12.53 0.13 -15.35
C PRO A 297 11.92 -1.23 -14.94
N TRP A 298 12.69 -2.07 -14.25
CA TRP A 298 12.20 -3.37 -13.78
C TRP A 298 11.18 -3.23 -12.65
N VAL A 299 11.38 -2.26 -11.77
CA VAL A 299 10.42 -1.92 -10.70
C VAL A 299 9.09 -1.43 -11.29
N LEU A 300 9.14 -0.60 -12.33
CA LEU A 300 7.94 -0.13 -13.04
C LEU A 300 7.23 -1.26 -13.79
N VAL A 301 7.97 -2.15 -14.48
CA VAL A 301 7.39 -3.33 -15.15
C VAL A 301 6.70 -4.24 -14.13
N LEU A 302 7.36 -4.51 -13.00
CA LEU A 302 6.79 -5.34 -11.95
C LEU A 302 5.53 -4.71 -11.36
N GLY A 303 5.53 -3.39 -11.12
CA GLY A 303 4.33 -2.67 -10.71
C GLY A 303 3.19 -2.81 -11.74
N GLY A 304 3.48 -2.57 -13.01
CA GLY A 304 2.51 -2.76 -14.10
C GLY A 304 1.90 -4.17 -14.13
N LEU A 305 2.71 -5.22 -13.90
CA LEU A 305 2.22 -6.60 -13.85
C LEU A 305 1.31 -6.87 -12.65
N VAL A 306 1.64 -6.35 -11.46
CA VAL A 306 0.80 -6.52 -10.26
C VAL A 306 -0.53 -5.79 -10.43
N SER A 307 -0.50 -4.56 -10.92
CA SER A 307 -1.73 -3.83 -11.22
C SER A 307 -2.55 -4.53 -12.30
N GLY A 308 -1.91 -4.99 -13.39
CA GLY A 308 -2.57 -5.75 -14.45
C GLY A 308 -3.23 -7.03 -13.95
N PHE A 309 -2.60 -7.75 -13.02
CA PHE A 309 -3.18 -8.93 -12.38
C PHE A 309 -4.48 -8.58 -11.63
N TRP A 310 -4.46 -7.56 -10.76
CA TRP A 310 -5.65 -7.17 -10.00
C TRP A 310 -6.75 -6.56 -10.86
N ILE A 311 -6.39 -5.85 -11.94
CA ILE A 311 -7.36 -5.44 -12.98
C ILE A 311 -8.02 -6.67 -13.59
N GLY A 312 -7.24 -7.71 -13.94
CA GLY A 312 -7.78 -8.97 -14.45
C GLY A 312 -8.74 -9.65 -13.47
N VAL A 313 -8.37 -9.73 -12.19
CA VAL A 313 -9.23 -10.28 -11.12
C VAL A 313 -10.52 -9.47 -10.97
N ARG A 314 -10.43 -8.14 -11.03
CA ARG A 314 -11.60 -7.25 -10.99
C ARG A 314 -12.52 -7.51 -12.19
N LEU A 315 -11.97 -7.56 -13.41
CA LEU A 315 -12.73 -7.81 -14.64
C LEU A 315 -13.44 -9.17 -14.67
N LEU A 316 -12.99 -10.15 -13.88
CA LEU A 316 -13.66 -11.44 -13.72
C LEU A 316 -14.85 -11.40 -12.76
N GLY A 317 -15.14 -10.27 -12.11
CA GLY A 317 -16.23 -10.15 -11.13
C GLY A 317 -15.87 -10.59 -9.72
N LEU A 318 -14.64 -11.06 -9.48
CA LEU A 318 -14.24 -11.65 -8.19
C LEU A 318 -14.18 -10.62 -7.06
N LEU A 319 -14.00 -9.34 -7.37
CA LEU A 319 -13.98 -8.24 -6.38
C LEU A 319 -15.32 -7.54 -6.21
N GLN A 320 -16.30 -7.79 -7.11
CA GLN A 320 -17.60 -7.10 -7.11
C GLN A 320 -18.31 -7.16 -5.75
N PRO A 321 -18.40 -8.31 -5.04
CA PRO A 321 -19.08 -8.34 -3.74
C PRO A 321 -18.45 -7.39 -2.70
N ILE A 322 -17.12 -7.31 -2.67
CA ILE A 322 -16.39 -6.45 -1.73
C ILE A 322 -16.48 -4.98 -2.16
N GLU A 323 -16.44 -4.69 -3.46
CA GLU A 323 -16.67 -3.34 -3.99
C GLU A 323 -18.08 -2.84 -3.66
N LEU A 324 -19.11 -3.69 -3.74
CA LEU A 324 -20.48 -3.36 -3.35
C LEU A 324 -20.61 -3.13 -1.82
N MET A 325 -19.90 -3.90 -1.00
CA MET A 325 -19.83 -3.64 0.45
C MET A 325 -19.18 -2.29 0.76
N ALA A 326 -18.11 -1.94 0.02
CA ALA A 326 -17.47 -0.64 0.15
C ALA A 326 -18.42 0.48 -0.29
N PHE A 327 -19.17 0.29 -1.39
CA PHE A 327 -20.20 1.22 -1.82
C PHE A 327 -21.25 1.45 -0.72
N ASP A 328 -21.78 0.40 -0.11
CA ASP A 328 -22.79 0.52 0.96
C ASP A 328 -22.23 1.27 2.18
N TRP A 329 -20.99 0.95 2.57
CA TRP A 329 -20.32 1.66 3.66
C TRP A 329 -20.10 3.14 3.33
N MET A 330 -19.69 3.46 2.10
CA MET A 330 -19.49 4.83 1.65
C MET A 330 -20.82 5.60 1.59
N MET A 331 -21.92 4.95 1.21
CA MET A 331 -23.25 5.54 1.26
C MET A 331 -23.67 5.93 2.68
N ARG A 332 -23.50 5.03 3.66
CA ARG A 332 -23.80 5.31 5.08
C ARG A 332 -22.92 6.39 5.70
N SER A 333 -21.76 6.66 5.10
CA SER A 333 -20.80 7.65 5.61
C SER A 333 -21.06 9.08 5.14
N ARG A 334 -22.00 9.29 4.22
CA ARG A 334 -22.28 10.60 3.64
C ARG A 334 -22.78 11.56 4.75
N PRO A 335 -22.43 12.85 4.68
CA PRO A 335 -23.00 13.85 5.58
C PRO A 335 -24.51 13.94 5.38
N LEU A 336 -25.25 14.22 6.46
CA LEU A 336 -26.70 14.36 6.41
C LEU A 336 -27.10 15.49 5.45
N GLU A 337 -28.14 15.22 4.67
CA GLU A 337 -28.80 16.13 3.74
C GLU A 337 -30.17 16.52 4.32
N GLU A 338 -30.63 17.74 4.04
CA GLU A 338 -31.99 18.16 4.41
C GLU A 338 -33.05 17.33 3.66
N PRO A 339 -34.18 16.95 4.29
CA PRO A 339 -35.30 16.29 3.63
C PRO A 339 -35.81 17.06 2.39
N ASP A 340 -36.41 16.36 1.42
CA ASP A 340 -36.98 16.99 0.24
C ASP A 340 -38.31 17.69 0.59
N PRO A 341 -38.39 19.03 0.54
CA PRO A 341 -39.58 19.74 0.96
C PRO A 341 -40.76 19.54 0.02
N ARG A 342 -40.57 18.97 -1.17
CA ARG A 342 -41.65 18.72 -2.15
C ARG A 342 -42.37 17.39 -1.91
N LEU A 343 -41.81 16.51 -1.09
CA LEU A 343 -42.33 15.17 -0.87
C LEU A 343 -43.17 15.08 0.39
N VAL A 344 -44.36 14.51 0.26
CA VAL A 344 -45.18 14.04 1.37
C VAL A 344 -45.46 12.55 1.17
N VAL A 345 -45.14 11.75 2.17
CA VAL A 345 -45.40 10.31 2.18
C VAL A 345 -46.55 10.06 3.15
N ILE A 346 -47.64 9.46 2.66
CA ILE A 346 -48.71 8.96 3.50
C ILE A 346 -48.45 7.46 3.68
N ALA A 347 -47.92 7.13 4.85
CA ALA A 347 -47.60 5.77 5.25
C ALA A 347 -48.85 5.11 5.85
N ILE A 348 -49.13 3.89 5.41
CA ILE A 348 -50.24 3.08 5.92
C ILE A 348 -49.66 1.88 6.67
N ASP A 349 -49.69 1.93 7.99
CA ASP A 349 -49.19 0.87 8.86
C ASP A 349 -50.30 -0.10 9.30
N GLU A 350 -49.99 -1.02 10.22
CA GLU A 350 -51.00 -1.96 10.73
C GLU A 350 -52.10 -1.26 11.55
N ALA A 351 -51.78 -0.19 12.29
CA ALA A 351 -52.76 0.54 13.09
C ALA A 351 -53.74 1.30 12.20
N ASP A 352 -53.26 1.85 11.08
CA ASP A 352 -54.10 2.48 10.04
C ASP A 352 -55.11 1.49 9.44
N ILE A 353 -54.71 0.23 9.25
CA ILE A 353 -55.59 -0.84 8.74
C ILE A 353 -56.62 -1.22 9.81
N GLU A 354 -56.19 -1.39 11.06
CA GLU A 354 -57.08 -1.69 12.19
C GLU A 354 -58.12 -0.59 12.40
N TYR A 355 -57.71 0.68 12.33
CA TYR A 355 -58.61 1.82 12.45
C TYR A 355 -59.74 1.78 11.41
N GLN A 356 -59.42 1.50 10.14
CA GLN A 356 -60.43 1.40 9.09
C GLN A 356 -61.45 0.28 9.38
N VAL A 357 -60.97 -0.86 9.86
CA VAL A 357 -61.82 -1.99 10.26
C VAL A 357 -62.71 -1.62 11.46
N GLU A 358 -62.17 -0.92 12.46
CA GLU A 358 -62.94 -0.42 13.62
C GLU A 358 -64.01 0.60 13.23
N GLN A 359 -63.75 1.43 12.22
CA GLN A 359 -64.72 2.38 11.66
C GLN A 359 -65.75 1.71 10.73
N GLY A 360 -65.66 0.39 10.51
CA GLY A 360 -66.57 -0.36 9.66
C GLY A 360 -66.38 -0.14 8.16
N MET A 361 -65.20 0.35 7.75
CA MET A 361 -64.87 0.56 6.34
C MET A 361 -64.45 -0.76 5.69
N ASP A 362 -65.00 -1.10 4.52
CA ASP A 362 -64.67 -2.34 3.82
C ASP A 362 -63.38 -2.18 3.04
N THR A 363 -62.26 -2.56 3.66
CA THR A 363 -60.95 -2.54 3.02
C THR A 363 -60.86 -3.46 1.81
N ARG A 364 -61.85 -4.35 1.59
CA ARG A 364 -61.75 -5.52 0.71
C ARG A 364 -60.37 -6.15 0.89
N GLY A 365 -59.95 -6.17 2.17
CA GLY A 365 -58.66 -6.50 2.81
C GLY A 365 -57.39 -6.04 2.13
N GLY A 366 -57.44 -4.96 1.36
CA GLY A 366 -56.25 -4.19 1.03
C GLY A 366 -55.80 -3.35 2.21
N SER A 367 -54.73 -2.57 2.03
CA SER A 367 -54.23 -1.65 3.06
C SER A 367 -55.10 -0.38 3.24
N LEU A 368 -55.94 -0.05 2.27
CA LEU A 368 -56.82 1.12 2.31
C LEU A 368 -58.18 0.75 1.70
N SER A 369 -59.29 1.21 2.29
CA SER A 369 -60.65 1.02 1.77
C SER A 369 -61.05 2.11 0.78
N ASP A 370 -62.09 1.87 -0.03
CA ASP A 370 -62.62 2.90 -0.94
C ASP A 370 -63.18 4.12 -0.16
N GLU A 371 -63.75 3.91 1.03
CA GLU A 371 -64.20 4.98 1.92
C GLU A 371 -63.04 5.80 2.50
N ALA A 372 -62.03 5.13 3.08
CA ALA A 372 -60.85 5.78 3.63
C ALA A 372 -60.10 6.55 2.56
N PHE A 373 -60.04 5.97 1.36
CA PHE A 373 -59.46 6.65 0.22
C PHE A 373 -60.29 7.87 -0.15
N SER A 374 -61.60 7.72 -0.39
CA SER A 374 -62.53 8.83 -0.64
C SER A 374 -62.30 10.02 0.30
N LEU A 375 -62.20 9.76 1.61
CA LEU A 375 -61.92 10.76 2.65
C LEU A 375 -60.51 11.36 2.54
N LEU A 376 -59.51 10.55 2.24
CA LEU A 376 -58.13 10.99 2.05
C LEU A 376 -58.03 12.01 0.90
N LEU A 377 -58.71 11.77 -0.24
CA LEU A 377 -58.66 12.75 -1.33
C LEU A 377 -59.42 13.99 -0.98
N GLU A 378 -60.54 13.88 -0.26
CA GLU A 378 -61.24 15.07 0.20
C GLU A 378 -60.28 15.97 0.97
N LYS A 379 -59.45 15.39 1.87
CA LYS A 379 -58.40 16.12 2.60
C LYS A 379 -57.30 16.67 1.71
N ILE A 380 -56.80 15.90 0.75
CA ILE A 380 -55.80 16.37 -0.23
C ILE A 380 -56.37 17.49 -1.12
N ASN A 381 -57.69 17.54 -1.28
CA ASN A 381 -58.42 18.42 -2.18
C ASN A 381 -59.09 19.63 -1.48
N LEU A 382 -59.02 19.72 -0.15
CA LEU A 382 -59.59 20.82 0.64
C LEU A 382 -58.64 22.04 0.68
N ASP A 383 -58.47 22.71 -0.48
CA ASP A 383 -58.56 24.19 -0.54
C ASP A 383 -58.56 24.81 -1.95
N THR A 384 -58.53 24.03 -3.02
CA THR A 384 -58.70 24.58 -4.35
C THR A 384 -59.34 23.53 -5.23
N ASN A 385 -60.44 23.91 -5.88
CA ASN A 385 -60.96 23.36 -7.12
C ASN A 385 -60.10 22.18 -7.64
N ASN A 386 -60.55 20.94 -7.44
CA ASN A 386 -60.16 19.77 -8.25
C ASN A 386 -61.27 18.69 -8.18
N ILE A 387 -61.55 17.90 -9.22
CA ILE A 387 -61.99 16.49 -9.05
C ILE A 387 -60.83 15.61 -9.44
N ILE A 388 -61.07 14.34 -9.16
CA ILE A 388 -60.68 13.09 -9.78
C ILE A 388 -60.15 12.33 -8.49
N GLY A 389 -60.68 11.10 -8.16
CA GLY A 389 -60.38 9.77 -7.44
C GLY A 389 -59.11 8.83 -7.27
N PHE A 390 -59.04 7.51 -7.64
CA PHE A 390 -58.37 6.45 -6.80
C PHE A 390 -58.40 4.90 -7.07
N ASP A 391 -57.33 4.11 -6.75
CA ASP A 391 -57.34 2.60 -6.54
C ASP A 391 -56.03 1.88 -5.86
N LEU A 392 -56.11 1.05 -4.75
CA LEU A 392 -55.22 0.15 -3.83
C LEU A 392 -55.15 -1.48 -3.71
N ILE A 393 -54.15 -2.22 -3.10
CA ILE A 393 -53.99 -3.75 -3.18
C ILE A 393 -54.00 -4.59 -1.91
N ARG A 394 -54.33 -5.89 -2.14
CA ARG A 394 -54.26 -7.12 -1.31
C ARG A 394 -53.13 -8.15 -1.57
N ASN A 395 -52.76 -8.90 -0.51
CA ASN A 395 -52.02 -10.20 -0.54
C ASN A 395 -52.95 -11.44 -0.49
N PHE A 396 -52.54 -12.55 -1.13
CA PHE A 396 -53.09 -13.89 -0.93
C PHE A 396 -52.02 -14.85 -0.39
N SER A 397 -52.37 -15.68 0.60
CA SER A 397 -51.74 -16.97 0.87
C SER A 397 -52.72 -18.06 0.44
N THR A 398 -52.38 -18.84 -0.58
CA THR A 398 -53.17 -19.99 -1.02
C THR A 398 -52.47 -21.27 -0.58
N ASP A 399 -53.02 -21.94 0.42
CA ASP A 399 -53.16 -23.40 0.33
C ASP A 399 -54.66 -23.69 0.19
N ASN A 400 -54.99 -24.35 -0.92
CA ASN A 400 -56.30 -24.90 -1.31
C ASN A 400 -57.36 -23.95 -1.91
N PHE A 401 -57.29 -23.78 -3.23
CA PHE A 401 -58.50 -23.81 -4.06
C PHE A 401 -58.40 -25.00 -5.03
N SER A 402 -58.86 -26.16 -4.55
CA SER A 402 -59.34 -27.24 -5.41
C SER A 402 -60.77 -26.92 -5.80
N THR A 403 -61.08 -27.19 -7.06
CA THR A 403 -62.40 -27.13 -7.69
C THR A 403 -63.41 -28.08 -6.99
N ASP A 404 -64.43 -27.54 -6.30
CA ASP A 404 -65.82 -28.06 -6.30
C ASP A 404 -66.77 -27.16 -5.45
N PRO A 405 -68.10 -27.13 -5.73
CA PRO A 405 -69.07 -26.27 -5.07
C PRO A 405 -69.78 -27.01 -3.93
N GLU A 406 -69.28 -26.91 -2.70
CA GLU A 406 -70.07 -27.13 -1.48
C GLU A 406 -69.26 -26.64 -0.27
N PHE A 407 -69.58 -25.43 0.22
CA PHE A 407 -68.93 -24.85 1.40
C PHE A 407 -69.37 -25.60 2.66
N THR A 408 -68.47 -26.41 3.23
CA THR A 408 -68.54 -26.88 4.62
C THR A 408 -67.43 -26.18 5.40
N VAL A 409 -67.82 -25.30 6.33
CA VAL A 409 -66.92 -24.56 7.21
C VAL A 409 -66.45 -25.48 8.34
N ILE A 410 -65.13 -25.67 8.47
CA ILE A 410 -64.49 -26.22 9.68
C ILE A 410 -63.67 -25.10 10.29
N ILE A 411 -64.16 -24.55 11.41
CA ILE A 411 -63.47 -23.58 12.25
C ILE A 411 -62.45 -24.35 13.10
N THR A 412 -61.17 -23.99 13.01
CA THR A 412 -60.20 -24.33 14.06
C THR A 412 -60.08 -23.17 15.04
N SER A 413 -60.26 -23.54 16.30
CA SER A 413 -60.28 -22.73 17.51
C SER A 413 -59.10 -21.78 17.64
N ASP A 414 -59.37 -20.48 17.68
CA ASP A 414 -58.93 -19.56 18.74
C ASP A 414 -59.55 -18.17 18.48
N ALA A 415 -60.86 -18.08 18.73
CA ALA A 415 -61.58 -16.81 18.84
C ALA A 415 -62.71 -17.01 19.85
N VAL A 416 -62.42 -16.74 21.12
CA VAL A 416 -63.44 -16.58 22.14
C VAL A 416 -63.94 -15.13 22.03
N ASP A 417 -65.27 -15.01 21.97
CA ASP A 417 -66.07 -13.80 22.21
C ASP A 417 -66.69 -13.02 21.03
N ILE A 418 -67.13 -13.73 19.97
CA ILE A 418 -68.15 -13.21 19.03
C ILE A 418 -69.21 -14.29 18.72
N GLU A 419 -69.75 -14.96 19.74
CA GLU A 419 -70.87 -15.91 19.57
C GLU A 419 -72.18 -15.48 20.25
N HIS A 420 -72.26 -14.23 20.74
CA HIS A 420 -73.48 -13.73 21.40
C HIS A 420 -74.21 -12.59 20.71
N LYS A 421 -73.85 -12.25 19.45
CA LYS A 421 -74.53 -11.18 18.69
C LYS A 421 -75.13 -11.60 17.34
N VAL A 422 -75.17 -12.89 17.01
CA VAL A 422 -75.71 -13.38 15.72
C VAL A 422 -77.10 -14.04 15.82
N GLU A 423 -77.61 -14.33 17.02
CA GLU A 423 -78.92 -14.99 17.19
C GLU A 423 -80.16 -14.07 17.32
N GLN A 424 -80.05 -12.78 16.99
CA GLN A 424 -81.23 -11.91 16.88
C GLN A 424 -81.27 -11.17 15.55
N GLY A 425 -81.51 -11.93 14.47
CA GLY A 425 -82.16 -11.48 13.23
C GLY A 425 -81.97 -10.02 12.84
N MET A 426 -80.72 -9.54 12.82
CA MET A 426 -80.37 -8.20 12.39
C MET A 426 -79.87 -8.31 10.96
N ASP A 427 -80.70 -7.80 10.05
CA ASP A 427 -80.36 -7.52 8.67
C ASP A 427 -79.17 -6.55 8.67
N ILE A 428 -77.95 -7.04 8.48
CA ILE A 428 -76.79 -6.18 8.23
C ILE A 428 -76.84 -5.82 6.73
N LYS A 429 -77.82 -4.96 6.42
CA LYS A 429 -77.76 -4.03 5.32
C LYS A 429 -77.60 -2.64 5.92
N ASN A 430 -76.67 -1.88 5.36
CA ASN A 430 -76.40 -0.46 5.57
C ASN A 430 -75.34 -0.14 6.64
N GLY A 431 -74.08 -0.33 6.27
CA GLY A 431 -73.04 0.66 6.58
C GLY A 431 -72.95 1.61 5.39
N SER A 432 -73.88 2.56 5.28
CA SER A 432 -73.82 3.66 4.32
C SER A 432 -73.64 4.93 5.12
N LEU A 433 -72.61 5.72 4.80
CA LEU A 433 -72.55 7.14 5.15
C LEU A 433 -73.92 7.80 4.88
N SER A 434 -74.36 8.72 5.74
CA SER A 434 -75.65 9.39 5.56
C SER A 434 -75.74 10.06 4.19
N ASP A 435 -76.91 10.02 3.55
CA ASP A 435 -77.18 10.66 2.25
C ASP A 435 -76.77 12.15 2.19
N GLU A 436 -76.74 12.84 3.35
CA GLU A 436 -76.27 14.22 3.49
C GLU A 436 -74.76 14.38 3.22
N VAL A 437 -73.94 13.44 3.69
CA VAL A 437 -72.48 13.40 3.47
C VAL A 437 -72.17 13.00 2.02
N LEU A 438 -72.90 12.04 1.47
CA LEU A 438 -72.80 11.66 0.05
C LEU A 438 -73.26 12.78 -0.90
N SER A 439 -74.21 13.63 -0.49
CA SER A 439 -74.62 14.81 -1.29
C SER A 439 -73.61 15.95 -1.22
N LEU A 440 -72.99 16.17 -0.05
CA LEU A 440 -71.91 17.13 0.15
C LEU A 440 -70.66 16.76 -0.66
N LEU A 441 -70.37 15.46 -0.79
CA LEU A 441 -69.28 14.91 -1.59
C LEU A 441 -69.49 15.07 -3.11
N ARG A 442 -70.74 15.09 -3.58
CA ARG A 442 -71.06 15.20 -5.01
C ARG A 442 -70.95 16.62 -5.58
N GLU A 443 -71.01 17.67 -4.76
CA GLU A 443 -71.20 19.05 -5.23
C GLU A 443 -69.89 19.86 -5.38
N LYS A 444 -68.73 19.32 -4.99
CA LYS A 444 -67.61 20.17 -4.55
C LYS A 444 -66.29 20.02 -5.30
N ILE A 445 -66.35 19.63 -6.57
CA ILE A 445 -65.21 18.96 -7.13
C ILE A 445 -64.98 19.55 -8.56
N ASN A 446 -63.80 20.15 -8.84
CA ASN A 446 -63.49 20.94 -10.06
C ASN A 446 -61.99 21.02 -10.46
N LEU A 447 -61.46 20.18 -11.35
CA LEU A 447 -60.05 19.93 -11.77
C LEU A 447 -58.93 21.05 -11.93
N ASP A 448 -58.56 21.89 -10.95
CA ASP A 448 -57.43 22.85 -11.06
C ASP A 448 -56.33 22.90 -9.94
N THR A 449 -55.71 21.78 -9.49
CA THR A 449 -54.49 21.80 -8.61
C THR A 449 -53.25 21.10 -9.18
N ASN A 450 -52.06 21.67 -8.93
CA ASN A 450 -50.74 21.24 -9.42
C ASN A 450 -50.12 20.02 -8.72
N ASN A 451 -50.90 19.25 -7.96
CA ASN A 451 -50.37 18.11 -7.20
C ASN A 451 -50.21 16.88 -8.09
N VAL A 452 -49.18 16.06 -7.81
CA VAL A 452 -48.96 14.76 -8.45
C VAL A 452 -49.04 13.67 -7.39
N ILE A 453 -49.88 12.68 -7.63
CA ILE A 453 -50.14 11.58 -6.69
C ILE A 453 -49.58 10.29 -7.28
N GLY A 454 -48.56 9.74 -6.62
CA GLY A 454 -48.04 8.41 -6.92
C GLY A 454 -48.60 7.41 -5.92
N LEU A 455 -49.23 6.35 -6.42
CA LEU A 455 -49.74 5.30 -5.57
C LEU A 455 -48.86 4.06 -5.66
N ASP A 456 -48.05 3.87 -4.63
CA ASP A 456 -47.21 2.67 -4.44
C ASP A 456 -47.95 1.63 -3.59
N LEU A 457 -49.22 1.47 -3.94
CA LEU A 457 -50.07 0.39 -3.51
C LEU A 457 -50.51 -0.22 -4.82
N ILE A 458 -50.33 -1.52 -4.92
CA ILE A 458 -50.74 -2.23 -6.12
C ILE A 458 -52.31 -2.03 -6.21
N ARG A 459 -53.09 -2.15 -7.28
CA ARG A 459 -54.56 -2.45 -7.17
C ARG A 459 -54.98 -3.05 -8.46
N ASN A 460 -55.53 -4.25 -8.39
CA ASN A 460 -55.85 -5.03 -9.58
C ASN A 460 -57.36 -5.28 -9.71
N PHE A 461 -58.19 -4.50 -9.01
CA PHE A 461 -59.64 -4.66 -8.97
C PHE A 461 -60.34 -3.32 -9.16
N SER A 462 -61.46 -3.33 -9.87
CA SER A 462 -62.22 -2.10 -10.12
C SER A 462 -62.80 -1.49 -8.85
N THR A 463 -62.89 -0.16 -8.84
CA THR A 463 -63.58 0.63 -7.82
C THR A 463 -65.07 0.28 -7.72
N ASP A 464 -65.68 0.36 -6.53
CA ASP A 464 -67.15 0.28 -6.43
C ASP A 464 -67.84 1.41 -7.21
N PRO A 465 -68.82 1.13 -8.08
CA PRO A 465 -69.58 2.17 -8.79
C PRO A 465 -70.16 3.29 -7.92
N GLU A 466 -70.38 3.07 -6.62
CA GLU A 466 -70.89 4.10 -5.71
C GLU A 466 -69.88 5.24 -5.43
N PHE A 467 -68.58 4.97 -5.53
CA PHE A 467 -67.53 5.97 -5.34
C PHE A 467 -67.12 6.60 -6.68
N THR A 468 -68.02 7.38 -7.28
CA THR A 468 -67.75 8.01 -8.58
C THR A 468 -66.57 9.00 -8.53
N ASN A 469 -66.36 9.66 -7.38
CA ASN A 469 -65.18 10.48 -7.17
C ASN A 469 -63.92 9.63 -7.32
N VAL A 470 -63.82 8.47 -6.62
CA VAL A 470 -62.74 7.46 -6.69
C VAL A 470 -62.52 6.95 -8.12
N ILE A 471 -63.53 6.67 -8.91
CA ILE A 471 -63.31 6.28 -10.33
C ILE A 471 -62.64 7.41 -11.13
N GLU A 472 -62.93 8.65 -10.79
CA GLU A 472 -62.51 9.78 -11.57
C GLU A 472 -60.93 9.88 -11.55
N VAL A 473 -60.16 10.01 -10.43
CA VAL A 473 -58.67 10.36 -10.32
C VAL A 473 -57.85 9.33 -10.98
N LEU A 474 -58.28 8.08 -10.90
CA LEU A 474 -57.63 7.04 -11.65
C LEU A 474 -57.55 7.39 -13.12
N GLY A 475 -58.65 7.88 -13.67
CA GLY A 475 -58.71 8.42 -15.01
C GLY A 475 -58.08 9.81 -15.18
N SER A 476 -57.46 10.42 -14.18
CA SER A 476 -56.71 11.68 -14.36
C SER A 476 -55.29 11.43 -14.88
N ASP A 477 -54.74 12.43 -15.54
CA ASP A 477 -53.31 12.48 -15.89
C ASP A 477 -52.41 12.90 -14.71
N ARG A 478 -52.98 13.12 -13.52
CA ARG A 478 -52.25 13.59 -12.32
C ARG A 478 -51.98 12.47 -11.32
N PHE A 479 -52.56 11.30 -11.55
CA PHE A 479 -52.40 10.13 -10.71
C PHE A 479 -51.80 8.99 -11.48
N ILE A 480 -50.89 8.31 -10.81
CA ILE A 480 -50.12 7.25 -11.42
C ILE A 480 -50.24 6.04 -10.51
N ALA A 481 -50.88 5.00 -11.02
CA ALA A 481 -51.03 3.73 -10.32
C ALA A 481 -49.80 2.85 -10.50
N SER A 482 -49.51 2.02 -9.50
CA SER A 482 -48.45 1.03 -9.58
C SER A 482 -48.93 -0.29 -10.20
N CYS A 483 -48.05 -0.94 -10.97
CA CYS A 483 -48.13 -2.36 -11.28
C CYS A 483 -46.81 -3.07 -10.97
N LEU A 484 -46.83 -4.41 -10.97
CA LEU A 484 -45.66 -5.23 -10.71
C LEU A 484 -45.51 -6.29 -11.80
N HIS A 485 -44.30 -6.42 -12.34
CA HIS A 485 -44.00 -7.47 -13.30
C HIS A 485 -43.93 -8.85 -12.63
N PRO A 486 -44.09 -9.95 -13.38
CA PRO A 486 -43.86 -11.29 -12.84
C PRO A 486 -42.38 -11.52 -12.50
N ASP A 487 -42.05 -11.98 -11.28
CA ASP A 487 -40.68 -12.40 -10.91
C ASP A 487 -40.65 -13.92 -10.66
N THR A 488 -39.98 -14.61 -11.59
CA THR A 488 -39.78 -16.07 -11.54
C THR A 488 -38.93 -16.54 -10.35
N LYS A 489 -38.16 -15.65 -9.71
CA LYS A 489 -37.31 -15.98 -8.55
C LYS A 489 -38.07 -15.92 -7.22
N THR A 490 -39.08 -15.07 -7.12
CA THR A 490 -39.97 -14.93 -5.94
C THR A 490 -41.30 -15.65 -6.14
N ASN A 491 -41.53 -16.18 -7.35
CA ASN A 491 -42.70 -16.97 -7.71
C ASN A 491 -44.03 -16.20 -7.63
N HIS A 492 -44.00 -14.86 -7.80
CA HIS A 492 -45.22 -14.06 -7.98
C HIS A 492 -45.56 -13.90 -9.47
N SER A 493 -46.85 -14.01 -9.79
CA SER A 493 -47.39 -13.91 -11.16
C SER A 493 -47.42 -12.49 -11.73
N GLY A 494 -46.94 -11.50 -10.96
CA GLY A 494 -47.11 -10.08 -11.26
C GLY A 494 -48.53 -9.62 -10.92
N TYR A 495 -48.70 -8.31 -10.88
CA TYR A 495 -49.95 -7.65 -10.51
C TYR A 495 -50.27 -6.54 -11.50
N ALA A 496 -51.52 -6.51 -11.98
CA ALA A 496 -52.01 -5.44 -12.82
C ALA A 496 -52.33 -4.19 -11.98
N ALA A 497 -52.28 -3.05 -12.65
CA ALA A 497 -52.81 -1.79 -12.16
C ALA A 497 -54.35 -1.75 -12.31
N PRO A 498 -55.01 -0.72 -11.77
CA PRO A 498 -56.46 -0.53 -11.84
C PRO A 498 -56.93 -0.44 -13.29
N PRO A 499 -58.04 -1.09 -13.65
CA PRO A 499 -58.63 -0.92 -14.98
C PRO A 499 -58.92 0.53 -15.38
N GLU A 500 -59.21 1.39 -14.40
CA GLU A 500 -59.59 2.79 -14.58
C GLU A 500 -58.38 3.73 -14.62
N ALA A 501 -57.17 3.26 -14.28
CA ALA A 501 -55.96 4.08 -14.24
C ALA A 501 -55.45 4.43 -15.65
N ASN A 502 -55.35 5.72 -15.96
CA ASN A 502 -54.83 6.19 -17.25
C ASN A 502 -53.29 6.16 -17.33
N LEU A 503 -52.61 6.49 -16.22
CA LEU A 503 -51.16 6.44 -16.13
C LEU A 503 -50.75 5.32 -15.17
N ILE A 504 -49.89 4.44 -15.67
CA ILE A 504 -49.45 3.24 -14.95
C ILE A 504 -47.93 3.20 -14.99
N GLY A 505 -47.31 3.08 -13.82
CA GLY A 505 -45.87 2.88 -13.65
C GLY A 505 -45.57 1.59 -12.91
N PHE A 506 -44.45 0.93 -13.24
CA PHE A 506 -44.07 -0.26 -12.51
C PHE A 506 -43.32 0.08 -11.21
N ALA A 507 -43.54 -0.67 -10.13
CA ALA A 507 -42.84 -0.51 -8.85
C ALA A 507 -41.64 -1.47 -8.68
N ASP A 508 -41.28 -2.21 -9.72
CA ASP A 508 -40.15 -3.13 -9.70
C ASP A 508 -38.80 -2.44 -9.47
N GLY A 509 -37.99 -3.01 -8.57
CA GLY A 509 -36.63 -2.55 -8.27
C GLY A 509 -35.55 -3.53 -8.75
N SER A 510 -34.44 -3.00 -9.27
CA SER A 510 -33.28 -3.79 -9.68
C SER A 510 -32.43 -4.23 -8.49
N LYS A 511 -32.78 -5.38 -7.92
CA LYS A 511 -32.15 -5.92 -6.71
C LYS A 511 -30.88 -6.73 -7.02
N ASP A 512 -29.76 -6.35 -6.42
CA ASP A 512 -28.51 -7.09 -6.53
C ASP A 512 -28.46 -8.23 -5.53
N VAL A 513 -28.09 -9.43 -6.00
CA VAL A 513 -27.86 -10.59 -5.13
C VAL A 513 -26.58 -10.37 -4.31
N PHE A 514 -26.73 -10.34 -2.99
CA PHE A 514 -25.70 -10.21 -1.98
C PHE A 514 -25.35 -11.59 -1.37
N TRP A 515 -24.32 -11.63 -0.54
CA TRP A 515 -23.94 -12.82 0.23
C TRP A 515 -25.14 -13.41 0.99
N ASN A 516 -25.27 -14.74 1.02
CA ASN A 516 -26.43 -15.49 1.55
C ASN A 516 -27.78 -15.24 0.83
N ASN A 517 -27.77 -14.84 -0.45
CA ASN A 517 -28.98 -14.55 -1.25
C ASN A 517 -29.81 -13.34 -0.77
N HIS A 518 -29.27 -12.48 0.10
CA HIS A 518 -29.93 -11.23 0.44
C HIS A 518 -29.97 -10.32 -0.80
N LYS A 519 -31.11 -9.70 -1.10
CA LYS A 519 -31.27 -8.81 -2.25
C LYS A 519 -31.20 -7.37 -1.76
N VAL A 520 -30.28 -6.55 -2.29
CA VAL A 520 -30.12 -5.13 -1.92
C VAL A 520 -30.32 -4.24 -3.15
N LEU A 521 -31.11 -3.18 -2.99
CA LEU A 521 -31.49 -2.26 -4.06
C LEU A 521 -30.54 -1.06 -4.10
N ARG A 522 -29.67 -1.03 -5.11
CA ARG A 522 -28.64 0.02 -5.32
C ARG A 522 -28.81 0.80 -6.62
N ARG A 523 -29.67 0.30 -7.50
CA ARG A 523 -29.90 0.83 -8.85
C ARG A 523 -31.35 1.22 -8.99
N HIS A 524 -31.58 2.37 -9.63
CA HIS A 524 -32.88 2.91 -9.97
C HIS A 524 -33.19 2.47 -11.39
N LEU A 525 -34.21 1.64 -11.56
CA LEU A 525 -34.73 1.26 -12.86
C LEU A 525 -35.64 2.40 -13.35
N LEU A 526 -35.24 3.09 -14.42
CA LEU A 526 -35.99 4.24 -14.93
C LEU A 526 -37.06 3.82 -15.94
N MET A 527 -36.65 2.97 -16.88
CA MET A 527 -37.50 2.44 -17.93
C MET A 527 -36.98 1.10 -18.44
N MET A 528 -37.87 0.30 -19.01
CA MET A 528 -37.60 -0.95 -19.67
C MET A 528 -38.46 -1.09 -20.94
N PRO A 529 -38.10 -1.96 -21.88
CA PRO A 529 -38.97 -2.29 -23.01
C PRO A 529 -40.33 -2.81 -22.51
N GLU A 530 -41.41 -2.31 -23.08
CA GLU A 530 -42.78 -2.72 -22.71
C GLU A 530 -42.93 -4.26 -22.85
N PRO A 531 -43.29 -4.98 -21.78
CA PRO A 531 -43.35 -6.43 -21.81
C PRO A 531 -44.68 -6.92 -22.38
N GLU A 532 -44.61 -7.79 -23.38
CA GLU A 532 -45.78 -8.42 -24.00
C GLU A 532 -46.37 -9.52 -23.11
N GLY A 533 -47.70 -9.52 -22.95
CA GLY A 533 -48.43 -10.63 -22.33
C GLY A 533 -48.28 -10.74 -20.80
N THR A 534 -47.87 -9.66 -20.11
CA THR A 534 -47.79 -9.61 -18.64
C THR A 534 -48.87 -8.69 -18.05
N PRO A 535 -49.22 -8.85 -16.75
CA PRO A 535 -50.19 -7.97 -16.09
C PRO A 535 -49.78 -6.49 -16.02
N CYS A 536 -48.49 -6.18 -16.12
CA CYS A 536 -47.93 -4.84 -16.06
C CYS A 536 -47.34 -4.49 -17.43
N ILE A 537 -48.02 -3.64 -18.21
CA ILE A 537 -47.69 -3.40 -19.62
C ILE A 537 -46.84 -2.13 -19.85
N THR A 538 -46.49 -1.42 -18.78
CA THR A 538 -45.81 -0.13 -18.85
C THR A 538 -44.29 -0.27 -18.96
N GLY A 539 -43.67 0.61 -19.74
CA GLY A 539 -42.22 0.69 -19.89
C GLY A 539 -41.53 1.63 -18.90
N TYR A 540 -42.26 2.37 -18.06
CA TYR A 540 -41.67 3.34 -17.12
C TYR A 540 -41.92 2.97 -15.66
N ALA A 541 -40.91 3.22 -14.82
CA ALA A 541 -41.06 3.06 -13.39
C ALA A 541 -42.02 4.11 -12.81
N LEU A 542 -42.72 3.74 -11.74
CA LEU A 542 -43.62 4.62 -10.98
C LEU A 542 -42.92 5.92 -10.58
N SER A 543 -41.77 5.80 -9.92
CA SER A 543 -40.96 6.96 -9.53
C SER A 543 -40.57 7.86 -10.71
N THR A 544 -40.24 7.26 -11.85
CA THR A 544 -39.90 8.01 -13.06
C THR A 544 -41.11 8.78 -13.60
N LEU A 545 -42.27 8.15 -13.72
CA LEU A 545 -43.49 8.80 -14.22
C LEU A 545 -43.95 9.91 -13.27
N VAL A 546 -43.91 9.67 -11.96
CA VAL A 546 -44.27 10.67 -10.94
C VAL A 546 -43.37 11.90 -11.06
N ALA A 547 -42.05 11.68 -11.16
CA ALA A 547 -41.09 12.76 -11.34
C ALA A 547 -41.31 13.50 -12.68
N MET A 548 -41.51 12.77 -13.79
CA MET A 548 -41.77 13.37 -15.10
C MET A 548 -43.02 14.25 -15.08
N ARG A 549 -44.12 13.78 -14.47
CA ARG A 549 -45.38 14.53 -14.44
C ARG A 549 -45.24 15.80 -13.61
N TYR A 550 -44.60 15.70 -12.45
CA TYR A 550 -44.35 16.88 -11.61
C TYR A 550 -43.48 17.90 -12.35
N LEU A 551 -42.41 17.44 -13.00
CA LEU A 551 -41.50 18.30 -13.75
C LEU A 551 -42.16 18.92 -14.99
N PHE A 552 -43.07 18.21 -15.65
CA PHE A 552 -43.85 18.73 -16.77
C PHE A 552 -44.69 19.93 -16.34
N ASP A 553 -45.37 19.86 -15.19
CA ASP A 553 -46.13 20.98 -14.61
C ASP A 553 -45.22 22.17 -14.23
N GLN A 554 -43.94 21.91 -13.95
CA GLN A 554 -42.90 22.94 -13.74
C GLN A 554 -42.27 23.46 -15.06
N GLY A 555 -42.74 23.00 -16.22
CA GLY A 555 -42.28 23.44 -17.55
C GLY A 555 -41.11 22.63 -18.14
N PHE A 556 -40.80 21.46 -17.60
CA PHE A 556 -39.73 20.58 -18.08
C PHE A 556 -40.32 19.36 -18.81
N GLU A 557 -40.39 19.42 -20.14
CA GLU A 557 -40.94 18.33 -20.94
C GLU A 557 -39.98 17.13 -21.05
N PRO A 558 -40.48 15.89 -20.92
CA PRO A 558 -39.68 14.68 -21.13
C PRO A 558 -39.38 14.47 -22.60
N GLN A 559 -38.14 14.12 -22.90
CA GLN A 559 -37.66 13.81 -24.24
C GLN A 559 -36.87 12.51 -24.23
N ILE A 560 -36.93 11.78 -25.34
CA ILE A 560 -36.09 10.60 -25.57
C ILE A 560 -34.99 10.98 -26.55
N SER A 561 -33.74 10.74 -26.14
CA SER A 561 -32.57 11.02 -26.96
C SER A 561 -32.63 10.25 -28.28
N GLN A 562 -32.48 10.97 -29.40
CA GLN A 562 -32.39 10.42 -30.75
C GLN A 562 -30.95 10.27 -31.26
N ASP A 563 -29.97 10.74 -30.48
CA ASP A 563 -28.55 10.64 -30.83
C ASP A 563 -28.09 9.18 -30.86
N THR A 564 -27.35 8.78 -31.90
CA THR A 564 -26.92 7.38 -32.11
C THR A 564 -26.10 6.78 -30.97
N SER A 565 -25.37 7.59 -30.21
CA SER A 565 -24.56 7.12 -29.06
C SER A 565 -25.35 7.04 -27.74
N THR A 566 -26.57 7.55 -27.70
CA THR A 566 -27.39 7.68 -26.48
C THR A 566 -28.87 7.43 -26.76
N GLN A 567 -29.15 6.71 -27.86
CA GLN A 567 -30.51 6.50 -28.35
C GLN A 567 -31.36 5.81 -27.29
N GLY A 568 -32.56 6.32 -27.04
CA GLY A 568 -33.47 5.74 -26.05
C GLY A 568 -33.27 6.23 -24.61
N GLN A 569 -32.28 7.09 -24.32
CA GLN A 569 -32.08 7.63 -22.98
C GLN A 569 -33.07 8.76 -22.67
N LEU A 570 -33.63 8.73 -21.46
CA LEU A 570 -34.41 9.83 -20.89
C LEU A 570 -33.63 11.14 -20.75
N ILE A 571 -34.23 12.22 -21.25
CA ILE A 571 -33.81 13.61 -21.07
C ILE A 571 -34.98 14.38 -20.42
N LEU A 572 -34.69 15.14 -19.36
CA LEU A 572 -35.65 16.04 -18.70
C LEU A 572 -35.05 17.45 -18.68
N GLY A 573 -35.66 18.37 -19.44
CA GLY A 573 -35.08 19.70 -19.64
C GLY A 573 -33.73 19.66 -20.36
N GLN A 574 -32.66 20.04 -19.67
CA GLN A 574 -31.27 19.93 -20.17
C GLN A 574 -30.53 18.71 -19.62
N THR A 575 -31.17 17.97 -18.71
CA THR A 575 -30.55 16.92 -17.93
C THR A 575 -30.68 15.57 -18.61
N ARG A 576 -29.56 14.85 -18.75
CA ARG A 576 -29.50 13.53 -19.39
C ARG A 576 -29.21 12.45 -18.36
N PHE A 577 -30.09 11.46 -18.27
CA PHE A 577 -29.91 10.31 -17.39
C PHE A 577 -29.12 9.22 -18.11
N GLN A 578 -27.80 9.21 -17.89
CA GLN A 578 -26.91 8.26 -18.55
C GLN A 578 -27.13 6.84 -18.03
N ASN A 579 -27.42 5.90 -18.95
CA ASN A 579 -27.58 4.50 -18.59
C ASN A 579 -26.27 3.91 -18.03
N LEU A 580 -26.38 3.01 -17.07
CA LEU A 580 -25.24 2.21 -16.60
C LEU A 580 -24.69 1.34 -17.73
N LEU A 581 -23.36 1.30 -17.83
CA LEU A 581 -22.64 0.48 -18.79
C LEU A 581 -22.05 -0.76 -18.13
N ASN A 582 -21.84 -1.79 -18.93
CA ASN A 582 -21.13 -2.96 -18.45
C ASN A 582 -19.72 -2.60 -17.96
N ARG A 583 -19.29 -3.19 -16.83
CA ARG A 583 -17.99 -2.95 -16.17
C ARG A 583 -17.81 -1.54 -15.61
N GLN A 584 -18.90 -0.83 -15.34
CA GLN A 584 -18.87 0.52 -14.78
C GLN A 584 -19.06 0.49 -13.26
N GLY A 585 -18.25 1.30 -12.56
CA GLY A 585 -18.28 1.35 -11.10
C GLY A 585 -18.02 -0.02 -10.45
N PRO A 586 -18.76 -0.41 -9.39
CA PRO A 586 -18.52 -1.68 -8.70
C PRO A 586 -19.01 -2.91 -9.51
N TYR A 587 -19.76 -2.73 -10.59
CA TYR A 587 -20.38 -3.82 -11.34
C TYR A 587 -19.51 -4.30 -12.49
N GLN A 588 -19.49 -5.61 -12.73
CA GLN A 588 -18.75 -6.23 -13.84
C GLN A 588 -19.65 -6.82 -14.92
N ASN A 589 -20.92 -7.07 -14.60
CA ASN A 589 -21.97 -7.53 -15.50
C ASN A 589 -23.29 -6.88 -15.07
N ILE A 590 -23.96 -6.18 -15.99
CA ILE A 590 -25.30 -5.63 -15.80
C ILE A 590 -26.14 -5.90 -17.06
N GLU A 591 -27.46 -5.92 -16.89
CA GLU A 591 -28.42 -6.02 -17.99
C GLU A 591 -28.46 -4.70 -18.76
N THR A 592 -28.28 -4.75 -20.09
CA THR A 592 -28.14 -3.54 -20.92
C THR A 592 -29.40 -3.21 -21.73
N ASN A 593 -30.45 -4.02 -21.60
CA ASN A 593 -31.74 -3.83 -22.29
C ASN A 593 -32.69 -2.90 -21.54
N VAL A 594 -32.31 -2.46 -20.33
CA VAL A 594 -33.07 -1.53 -19.50
C VAL A 594 -32.28 -0.23 -19.30
N GLN A 595 -32.97 0.86 -18.96
CA GLN A 595 -32.32 2.10 -18.54
C GLN A 595 -32.29 2.17 -17.02
N GLU A 596 -31.09 2.09 -16.45
CA GLU A 596 -30.84 2.15 -15.02
C GLU A 596 -29.76 3.18 -14.68
N ILE A 597 -29.86 3.74 -13.48
CA ILE A 597 -28.83 4.61 -12.88
C ILE A 597 -28.53 4.14 -11.45
N MET A 598 -27.43 4.62 -10.86
CA MET A 598 -27.17 4.36 -9.44
C MET A 598 -28.13 5.18 -8.57
N LEU A 599 -28.63 4.56 -7.50
CA LEU A 599 -29.37 5.25 -6.45
C LEU A 599 -28.41 6.04 -5.57
N ASN A 600 -28.54 7.36 -5.62
CA ASN A 600 -27.93 8.31 -4.71
C ASN A 600 -28.92 8.65 -3.59
N TYR A 601 -29.20 7.67 -2.72
CA TYR A 601 -30.08 7.84 -1.56
C TYR A 601 -29.69 9.10 -0.78
N ARG A 602 -30.69 9.89 -0.42
CA ARG A 602 -30.49 11.08 0.42
C ARG A 602 -30.06 10.61 1.80
N ALA A 603 -28.99 11.21 2.33
CA ALA A 603 -28.48 10.84 3.64
C ALA A 603 -29.32 11.51 4.73
N THR A 604 -30.28 10.79 5.30
CA THR A 604 -31.16 11.27 6.38
C THR A 604 -30.90 10.47 7.67
N GLU A 605 -31.48 10.88 8.81
CA GLU A 605 -31.31 10.14 10.08
C GLU A 605 -31.92 8.74 10.01
N SER A 606 -33.15 8.65 9.49
CA SER A 606 -33.74 7.41 8.99
C SER A 606 -34.13 7.57 7.52
N ILE A 607 -34.16 6.46 6.78
CA ILE A 607 -34.60 6.43 5.37
C ILE A 607 -36.06 6.91 5.19
N SER A 608 -36.88 6.87 6.24
CA SER A 608 -38.24 7.42 6.23
C SER A 608 -38.29 8.95 6.25
N ASP A 609 -37.21 9.62 6.68
CA ASP A 609 -37.16 11.08 6.84
C ASP A 609 -36.82 11.81 5.52
N ILE A 610 -37.04 11.15 4.39
CA ILE A 610 -36.82 11.69 3.03
C ILE A 610 -37.69 12.90 2.71
N GLY A 611 -38.83 13.02 3.38
CA GLY A 611 -39.79 14.12 3.27
C GLY A 611 -40.71 14.11 4.49
N MET A 612 -41.83 14.83 4.41
CA MET A 612 -42.83 14.78 5.48
C MET A 612 -43.56 13.43 5.43
N SER A 613 -43.45 12.62 6.48
CA SER A 613 -44.19 11.36 6.61
C SER A 613 -45.38 11.53 7.53
N LEU A 614 -46.55 11.04 7.12
CA LEU A 614 -47.83 11.15 7.82
C LEU A 614 -48.50 9.78 7.86
N SER A 615 -49.12 9.42 8.99
CA SER A 615 -50.00 8.25 9.07
C SER A 615 -51.35 8.57 8.41
N LEU A 616 -52.00 7.54 7.86
CA LEU A 616 -53.34 7.70 7.30
C LEU A 616 -54.34 8.22 8.35
N ILE A 617 -54.33 7.67 9.57
CA ILE A 617 -55.23 8.11 10.65
C ILE A 617 -55.10 9.61 10.92
N ASP A 618 -53.86 10.12 10.98
CA ASP A 618 -53.60 11.54 11.22
C ASP A 618 -54.19 12.42 10.12
N VAL A 619 -54.07 12.00 8.85
CA VAL A 619 -54.63 12.74 7.70
C VAL A 619 -56.16 12.71 7.70
N LEU A 620 -56.77 11.58 8.09
CA LEU A 620 -58.22 11.43 8.15
C LEU A 620 -58.84 12.19 9.34
N SER A 621 -58.03 12.67 10.28
CA SER A 621 -58.51 13.47 11.42
C SER A 621 -59.25 14.74 10.97
N PRO A 622 -60.38 15.10 11.62
CA PRO A 622 -61.08 16.35 11.35
C PRO A 622 -60.21 17.60 11.50
N GLU A 623 -59.22 17.57 12.40
CA GLU A 623 -58.37 18.71 12.76
C GLU A 623 -57.12 18.87 11.87
N PHE A 624 -56.93 17.99 10.89
CA PHE A 624 -55.76 17.97 10.01
C PHE A 624 -55.68 19.20 9.08
N ASP A 625 -54.49 19.81 9.00
CA ASP A 625 -54.20 20.95 8.12
C ASP A 625 -53.83 20.49 6.71
N ALA A 626 -54.78 20.62 5.78
CA ALA A 626 -54.61 20.23 4.37
C ALA A 626 -53.64 21.13 3.57
N SER A 627 -53.26 22.32 4.08
CA SER A 627 -52.40 23.25 3.35
C SER A 627 -51.01 22.68 3.05
N ILE A 628 -50.58 21.68 3.83
CA ILE A 628 -49.28 21.00 3.67
C ILE A 628 -49.14 20.27 2.33
N PHE A 629 -50.26 19.89 1.69
CA PHE A 629 -50.28 19.17 0.41
C PHE A 629 -50.14 20.06 -0.82
N GLN A 630 -50.15 21.39 -0.65
CA GLN A 630 -50.14 22.32 -1.78
C GLN A 630 -48.81 22.29 -2.55
N ASN A 631 -48.90 22.05 -3.86
CA ASN A 631 -47.77 21.98 -4.80
C ASN A 631 -46.72 20.94 -4.36
N LYS A 632 -47.20 19.80 -3.85
CA LYS A 632 -46.37 18.67 -3.42
C LYS A 632 -46.55 17.46 -4.34
N ILE A 633 -45.55 16.60 -4.27
CA ILE A 633 -45.65 15.21 -4.73
C ILE A 633 -46.08 14.39 -3.53
N ILE A 634 -47.21 13.70 -3.67
CA ILE A 634 -47.80 12.89 -2.62
C ILE A 634 -47.62 11.43 -3.00
N LEU A 635 -46.92 10.68 -2.15
CA LEU A 635 -46.72 9.25 -2.30
C LEU A 635 -47.52 8.52 -1.23
N ILE A 636 -48.41 7.63 -1.65
CA ILE A 636 -49.28 6.86 -0.75
C ILE A 636 -48.85 5.41 -0.84
N GLY A 637 -48.55 4.79 0.30
CA GLY A 637 -47.92 3.48 0.31
C GLY A 637 -48.06 2.72 1.62
N GLY A 638 -48.06 1.40 1.52
CA GLY A 638 -48.13 0.50 2.66
C GLY A 638 -46.78 0.37 3.34
N THR A 639 -46.75 0.51 4.66
CA THR A 639 -45.56 0.28 5.48
C THR A 639 -45.64 -0.99 6.32
N SER A 640 -46.81 -1.65 6.32
CA SER A 640 -47.10 -2.94 6.94
C SER A 640 -46.89 -4.13 5.98
N GLY A 641 -46.50 -5.29 6.52
CA GLY A 641 -46.33 -6.55 5.76
C GLY A 641 -44.96 -6.75 5.06
N GLU A 642 -44.70 -7.97 4.54
CA GLU A 642 -43.39 -8.38 4.00
C GLU A 642 -43.21 -8.25 2.47
N ILE A 643 -44.28 -8.02 1.71
CA ILE A 643 -44.27 -8.24 0.25
C ILE A 643 -43.60 -7.10 -0.53
N ASP A 644 -43.70 -5.87 -0.05
CA ASP A 644 -43.05 -4.71 -0.67
C ASP A 644 -42.01 -4.07 0.26
N ARG A 645 -41.02 -4.89 0.65
CA ARG A 645 -39.86 -4.43 1.43
C ARG A 645 -38.55 -4.68 0.71
N HIS A 646 -37.63 -3.74 0.88
CA HIS A 646 -36.36 -3.68 0.17
C HIS A 646 -35.22 -3.51 1.16
N ASN A 647 -34.13 -4.26 0.98
CA ASN A 647 -32.89 -3.91 1.66
C ASN A 647 -32.19 -2.83 0.84
N THR A 648 -31.68 -1.81 1.52
CA THR A 648 -30.98 -0.69 0.89
C THR A 648 -29.56 -0.60 1.45
N PRO A 649 -28.67 0.20 0.84
CA PRO A 649 -27.40 0.54 1.44
C PRO A 649 -27.51 1.16 2.83
N LEU A 650 -28.57 1.90 3.13
CA LEU A 650 -28.72 2.61 4.40
C LEU A 650 -29.30 1.70 5.48
N GLU A 651 -30.46 1.11 5.20
CA GLU A 651 -31.25 0.30 6.13
C GLU A 651 -31.78 -0.98 5.46
N ASN A 652 -32.01 -2.02 6.27
CA ASN A 652 -32.66 -3.25 5.82
C ASN A 652 -34.17 -3.17 6.03
N ASN A 653 -34.92 -3.95 5.26
CA ASN A 653 -36.36 -4.08 5.43
C ASN A 653 -37.13 -2.75 5.32
N VAL A 654 -36.82 -1.94 4.31
CA VAL A 654 -37.42 -0.62 4.07
C VAL A 654 -38.70 -0.78 3.24
N PRO A 655 -39.83 -0.18 3.62
CA PRO A 655 -41.04 -0.15 2.79
C PRO A 655 -40.81 0.47 1.40
N GLY A 656 -41.43 -0.09 0.36
CA GLY A 656 -41.29 0.36 -1.03
C GLY A 656 -41.56 1.84 -1.23
N VAL A 657 -42.58 2.40 -0.56
CA VAL A 657 -42.96 3.81 -0.70
C VAL A 657 -41.83 4.78 -0.36
N TYR A 658 -40.99 4.47 0.63
CA TYR A 658 -39.85 5.30 0.97
C TYR A 658 -38.72 5.19 -0.06
N VAL A 659 -38.56 4.01 -0.68
CA VAL A 659 -37.65 3.84 -1.81
C VAL A 659 -38.13 4.65 -3.01
N GLN A 660 -39.42 4.57 -3.36
CA GLN A 660 -40.03 5.39 -4.42
C GLN A 660 -39.82 6.89 -4.13
N ALA A 661 -39.97 7.32 -2.88
CA ALA A 661 -39.71 8.70 -2.48
C ALA A 661 -38.25 9.13 -2.74
N HIS A 662 -37.28 8.28 -2.42
CA HIS A 662 -35.87 8.54 -2.75
C HIS A 662 -35.61 8.60 -4.27
N GLU A 663 -36.23 7.71 -5.03
CA GLU A 663 -36.13 7.66 -6.49
C GLU A 663 -36.71 8.92 -7.15
N VAL A 664 -37.90 9.35 -6.71
CA VAL A 664 -38.54 10.60 -7.15
C VAL A 664 -37.68 11.80 -6.75
N SER A 665 -37.27 11.88 -5.48
CA SER A 665 -36.41 12.98 -4.99
C SER A 665 -35.13 13.10 -5.81
N GLN A 666 -34.51 11.97 -6.18
CA GLN A 666 -33.31 11.95 -7.00
C GLN A 666 -33.53 12.61 -8.36
N ILE A 667 -34.59 12.26 -9.08
CA ILE A 667 -34.87 12.83 -10.40
C ILE A 667 -35.23 14.32 -10.26
N VAL A 668 -36.20 14.64 -9.39
CA VAL A 668 -36.73 16.00 -9.24
C VAL A 668 -35.65 16.96 -8.72
N SER A 669 -34.90 16.56 -7.69
CA SER A 669 -33.81 17.40 -7.15
C SER A 669 -32.66 17.57 -8.14
N HIS A 670 -32.39 16.58 -9.00
CA HIS A 670 -31.35 16.72 -10.01
C HIS A 670 -31.75 17.73 -11.09
N VAL A 671 -33.03 17.76 -11.49
CA VAL A 671 -33.53 18.68 -12.52
C VAL A 671 -33.75 20.10 -12.00
N LEU A 672 -34.28 20.25 -10.77
CA LEU A 672 -34.65 21.56 -10.23
C LEU A 672 -33.56 22.20 -9.35
N ASP A 673 -32.78 21.39 -8.62
CA ASP A 673 -31.83 21.88 -7.60
C ASP A 673 -30.36 21.58 -7.95
N ASP A 674 -30.08 21.06 -9.14
CA ASP A 674 -28.76 20.58 -9.58
C ASP A 674 -28.13 19.54 -8.61
N ARG A 675 -28.94 18.79 -7.85
CA ARG A 675 -28.43 17.72 -6.96
C ARG A 675 -27.72 16.66 -7.79
N PRO A 676 -26.42 16.36 -7.57
CA PRO A 676 -25.66 15.51 -8.47
C PRO A 676 -26.08 14.04 -8.42
N LEU A 677 -26.22 13.41 -9.59
CA LEU A 677 -26.28 11.95 -9.72
C LEU A 677 -24.91 11.32 -9.41
N LEU A 678 -24.91 10.07 -8.97
CA LEU A 678 -23.67 9.32 -8.76
C LEU A 678 -22.97 9.04 -10.10
N ASN A 679 -21.82 9.65 -10.30
CA ASN A 679 -20.98 9.46 -11.46
C ASN A 679 -20.00 8.29 -11.22
N LEU A 680 -20.08 7.27 -12.07
CA LEU A 680 -19.24 6.08 -11.96
C LEU A 680 -17.95 6.13 -12.80
N GLY A 681 -17.70 7.24 -13.51
CA GLY A 681 -16.63 7.31 -14.49
C GLY A 681 -16.84 6.35 -15.65
N SER A 682 -15.80 6.13 -16.47
CA SER A 682 -15.84 5.13 -17.53
C SER A 682 -15.04 3.89 -17.09
N PRO A 683 -15.31 2.69 -17.64
CA PRO A 683 -14.53 1.50 -17.32
C PRO A 683 -13.01 1.67 -17.56
N SER A 684 -12.64 2.44 -18.57
CA SER A 684 -11.22 2.72 -18.87
C SER A 684 -10.58 3.70 -17.89
N HIS A 685 -11.34 4.65 -17.32
CA HIS A 685 -10.85 5.55 -16.27
C HIS A 685 -10.43 4.77 -15.03
N ASP A 686 -11.26 3.83 -14.56
CA ASP A 686 -10.94 2.97 -13.41
C ASP A 686 -9.64 2.18 -13.63
N MET A 687 -9.54 1.51 -14.78
CA MET A 687 -8.36 0.70 -15.13
C MET A 687 -7.09 1.56 -15.24
N GLY A 688 -7.21 2.73 -15.87
CA GLY A 688 -6.11 3.69 -16.00
C GLY A 688 -5.63 4.19 -14.64
N LEU A 689 -6.55 4.55 -13.75
CA LEU A 689 -6.22 4.99 -12.40
C LEU A 689 -5.50 3.90 -11.60
N MET A 690 -6.00 2.66 -11.64
CA MET A 690 -5.35 1.53 -10.97
C MET A 690 -3.92 1.26 -11.47
N LEU A 691 -3.68 1.42 -12.78
CA LEU A 691 -2.34 1.32 -13.36
C LEU A 691 -1.44 2.47 -12.87
N ILE A 692 -1.92 3.71 -12.93
CA ILE A 692 -1.15 4.90 -12.52
C ILE A 692 -0.75 4.80 -11.05
N VAL A 693 -1.72 4.50 -10.17
CA VAL A 693 -1.48 4.34 -8.73
C VAL A 693 -0.42 3.28 -8.48
N GLY A 694 -0.56 2.10 -9.09
CA GLY A 694 0.43 1.04 -8.94
C GLY A 694 1.83 1.42 -9.43
N MET A 695 1.93 2.02 -10.62
CA MET A 695 3.21 2.47 -11.17
C MET A 695 3.87 3.58 -10.36
N ALA A 696 3.09 4.43 -9.67
CA ALA A 696 3.62 5.46 -8.79
C ALA A 696 4.13 4.90 -7.44
N ILE A 697 3.47 3.87 -6.91
CA ILE A 697 3.81 3.26 -5.62
C ILE A 697 5.05 2.40 -5.69
N ALA A 698 5.25 1.66 -6.80
CA ALA A 698 6.38 0.76 -6.96
C ALA A 698 7.74 1.42 -6.69
N PRO A 699 8.06 2.57 -7.32
CA PRO A 699 9.29 3.31 -7.05
C PRO A 699 9.37 3.80 -5.60
N LEU A 700 8.27 4.33 -5.05
CA LEU A 700 8.23 4.87 -3.69
C LEU A 700 8.56 3.79 -2.65
N MET A 701 8.00 2.58 -2.81
CA MET A 701 8.29 1.45 -1.93
C MET A 701 9.71 0.91 -2.13
N TRP A 702 10.22 0.88 -3.37
CA TRP A 702 11.59 0.45 -3.67
C TRP A 702 12.68 1.35 -3.04
N LEU A 703 12.39 2.63 -2.80
CA LEU A 703 13.34 3.57 -2.16
C LEU A 703 13.69 3.16 -0.72
N PHE A 704 12.80 2.44 -0.03
CA PHE A 704 13.01 2.04 1.36
C PHE A 704 13.36 0.54 1.42
N ARG A 705 14.33 0.17 2.26
CA ARG A 705 14.82 -1.23 2.36
C ARG A 705 14.42 -1.96 3.63
N GLN A 706 13.78 -1.25 4.57
CA GLN A 706 13.45 -1.79 5.89
C GLN A 706 12.00 -2.25 5.93
N LEU A 707 11.74 -3.47 6.41
CA LEU A 707 10.41 -4.09 6.39
C LEU A 707 9.35 -3.26 7.15
N TRP A 708 9.71 -2.71 8.31
CA TRP A 708 8.78 -1.91 9.11
C TRP A 708 8.36 -0.59 8.42
N ILE A 709 9.25 0.01 7.62
CA ILE A 709 8.92 1.19 6.82
C ILE A 709 7.88 0.84 5.75
N HIS A 710 7.99 -0.34 5.12
CA HIS A 710 7.00 -0.80 4.16
C HIS A 710 5.64 -1.01 4.82
N ILE A 711 5.59 -1.62 6.01
CA ILE A 711 4.34 -1.84 6.74
C ILE A 711 3.66 -0.50 7.06
N LEU A 712 4.42 0.47 7.60
CA LEU A 712 3.89 1.80 7.91
C LEU A 712 3.47 2.56 6.66
N ALA A 713 4.26 2.50 5.58
CA ALA A 713 3.94 3.15 4.31
C ALA A 713 2.68 2.56 3.66
N THR A 714 2.54 1.23 3.67
CA THR A 714 1.34 0.54 3.18
C THR A 714 0.11 0.92 3.97
N LEU A 715 0.20 0.92 5.31
CA LEU A 715 -0.92 1.32 6.17
C LEU A 715 -1.31 2.78 5.89
N GLY A 716 -0.34 3.70 5.94
CA GLY A 716 -0.58 5.13 5.71
C GLY A 716 -1.15 5.41 4.32
N LEU A 717 -0.59 4.80 3.27
CA LEU A 717 -1.06 5.02 1.91
C LEU A 717 -2.46 4.43 1.68
N THR A 718 -2.76 3.26 2.24
CA THR A 718 -4.10 2.67 2.16
C THR A 718 -5.11 3.58 2.86
N THR A 719 -4.81 4.05 4.08
CA THR A 719 -5.67 4.97 4.82
C THR A 719 -5.92 6.27 4.05
N VAL A 720 -4.85 6.91 3.53
CA VAL A 720 -4.98 8.13 2.72
C VAL A 720 -5.82 7.88 1.46
N THR A 721 -5.57 6.77 0.76
CA THR A 721 -6.33 6.42 -0.45
C THR A 721 -7.80 6.23 -0.15
N THR A 722 -8.13 5.51 0.93
CA THR A 722 -9.52 5.33 1.38
C THR A 722 -10.18 6.66 1.73
N ILE A 723 -9.50 7.54 2.48
CA ILE A 723 -10.04 8.87 2.83
C ILE A 723 -10.27 9.72 1.58
N VAL A 724 -9.33 9.72 0.64
CA VAL A 724 -9.48 10.47 -0.62
C VAL A 724 -10.64 9.93 -1.45
N CYS A 725 -10.76 8.60 -1.58
CA CYS A 725 -11.89 7.98 -2.28
C CYS A 725 -13.23 8.31 -1.60
N LEU A 726 -13.27 8.29 -0.27
CA LEU A 726 -14.46 8.64 0.51
C LEU A 726 -14.87 10.09 0.26
N HIS A 727 -13.92 11.02 0.30
CA HIS A 727 -14.19 12.43 0.07
C HIS A 727 -14.69 12.70 -1.36
N ILE A 728 -14.09 12.05 -2.36
CA ILE A 728 -14.52 12.15 -3.77
C ILE A 728 -15.92 11.54 -3.95
N PHE A 729 -16.23 10.47 -3.23
CA PHE A 729 -17.57 9.88 -3.24
C PHE A 729 -18.64 10.78 -2.64
N TRP A 730 -18.31 11.56 -1.60
CA TRP A 730 -19.23 12.57 -1.07
C TRP A 730 -19.52 13.69 -2.10
N GLN A 731 -18.66 13.87 -3.09
CA GLN A 731 -18.88 14.73 -4.26
C GLN A 731 -19.60 13.99 -5.41
N SER A 732 -20.29 12.89 -5.10
CA SER A 732 -21.02 12.03 -6.04
C SER A 732 -20.17 11.41 -7.14
N TYR A 733 -18.89 11.10 -6.87
CA TYR A 733 -18.02 10.43 -7.84
C TYR A 733 -17.43 9.14 -7.26
N TRP A 734 -17.67 8.01 -7.92
CA TRP A 734 -17.16 6.71 -7.49
C TRP A 734 -15.71 6.49 -7.92
N LEU A 735 -14.91 5.93 -7.02
CA LEU A 735 -13.58 5.42 -7.31
C LEU A 735 -13.43 3.98 -6.80
N PRO A 736 -12.66 3.13 -7.49
CA PRO A 736 -12.53 1.71 -7.15
C PRO A 736 -11.58 1.50 -5.94
N VAL A 737 -12.04 1.89 -4.75
CA VAL A 737 -11.22 1.95 -3.52
C VAL A 737 -10.67 0.58 -3.11
N VAL A 738 -11.46 -0.47 -3.22
CA VAL A 738 -11.08 -1.85 -2.83
C VAL A 738 -9.92 -2.36 -3.66
N PRO A 739 -9.99 -2.42 -5.00
CA PRO A 739 -8.87 -2.92 -5.79
C PRO A 739 -7.64 -2.00 -5.69
N MET A 740 -7.80 -0.68 -5.50
CA MET A 740 -6.67 0.21 -5.22
C MET A 740 -5.97 -0.12 -3.89
N ALA A 741 -6.74 -0.38 -2.82
CA ALA A 741 -6.19 -0.80 -1.53
C ALA A 741 -5.46 -2.15 -1.63
N ILE A 742 -6.02 -3.12 -2.35
CA ILE A 742 -5.39 -4.44 -2.57
C ILE A 742 -4.08 -4.29 -3.35
N ILE A 743 -4.05 -3.44 -4.38
CA ILE A 743 -2.82 -3.10 -5.11
C ILE A 743 -1.78 -2.58 -4.11
N ILE A 744 -2.08 -1.53 -3.32
CA ILE A 744 -1.15 -0.97 -2.33
C ILE A 744 -0.59 -2.03 -1.37
N VAL A 745 -1.45 -2.94 -0.87
CA VAL A 745 -1.06 -3.99 0.08
C VAL A 745 -0.21 -5.09 -0.55
N SER A 746 -0.42 -5.39 -1.84
CA SER A 746 0.30 -6.46 -2.53
C SER A 746 1.74 -6.09 -2.93
N TYR A 747 2.04 -4.80 -3.10
CA TYR A 747 3.33 -4.32 -3.61
C TYR A 747 4.55 -4.62 -2.73
N PRO A 748 4.52 -4.42 -1.39
CA PRO A 748 5.66 -4.75 -0.54
C PRO A 748 6.09 -6.21 -0.66
N LEU A 749 5.12 -7.12 -0.78
CA LEU A 749 5.38 -8.55 -0.87
C LEU A 749 6.10 -8.89 -2.18
N VAL A 750 5.62 -8.32 -3.29
CA VAL A 750 6.17 -8.53 -4.62
C VAL A 750 7.54 -7.87 -4.80
N LEU A 751 7.73 -6.65 -4.27
CA LEU A 751 9.01 -5.95 -4.32
C LEU A 751 10.06 -6.59 -3.40
N TRP A 752 9.67 -7.09 -2.23
CA TRP A 752 10.59 -7.80 -1.34
C TRP A 752 11.10 -9.11 -1.97
N TRP A 753 10.20 -9.87 -2.60
CA TRP A 753 10.55 -11.08 -3.33
C TRP A 753 11.36 -10.74 -4.61
N GLY A 754 10.94 -9.70 -5.31
CA GLY A 754 11.58 -9.17 -6.52
C GLY A 754 13.00 -8.69 -6.26
N ASP A 755 13.26 -7.92 -5.19
CA ASP A 755 14.60 -7.43 -4.83
C ASP A 755 15.56 -8.59 -4.55
N LYS A 756 15.11 -9.64 -3.86
CA LYS A 756 15.91 -10.85 -3.64
C LYS A 756 16.29 -11.53 -4.95
N TYR A 757 15.33 -11.70 -5.87
CA TYR A 757 15.55 -12.33 -7.17
C TYR A 757 16.37 -11.46 -8.13
N ILE A 758 16.10 -10.15 -8.19
CA ILE A 758 16.83 -9.18 -9.01
C ILE A 758 18.28 -9.12 -8.55
N LYS A 759 18.54 -9.07 -7.23
CA LYS A 759 19.90 -9.16 -6.69
C LYS A 759 20.58 -10.46 -7.09
N GLN A 760 19.90 -11.60 -6.96
CA GLN A 760 20.45 -12.89 -7.34
C GLN A 760 20.70 -13.00 -8.85
N TYR A 761 19.82 -12.44 -9.67
CA TYR A 761 19.96 -12.40 -11.13
C TYR A 761 21.11 -11.49 -11.56
N LEU A 762 21.21 -10.28 -11.00
CA LEU A 762 22.30 -9.34 -11.26
C LEU A 762 23.64 -9.90 -10.78
N GLN A 763 23.67 -10.57 -9.63
CA GLN A 763 24.84 -11.32 -9.15
C GLN A 763 25.22 -12.41 -10.12
N ASN A 764 24.26 -13.23 -10.57
CA ASN A 764 24.51 -14.30 -11.54
C ASN A 764 24.98 -13.77 -12.89
N TYR A 765 24.42 -12.65 -13.37
CA TYR A 765 24.80 -12.01 -14.62
C TYR A 765 26.23 -11.45 -14.55
N ALA A 766 26.56 -10.74 -13.46
CA ALA A 766 27.92 -10.24 -13.21
C ALA A 766 28.93 -11.39 -13.11
N VAL A 767 28.61 -12.45 -12.36
CA VAL A 767 29.46 -13.65 -12.25
C VAL A 767 29.60 -14.40 -13.58
N ARG A 768 28.54 -14.48 -14.39
CA ARG A 768 28.60 -15.08 -15.75
C ARG A 768 29.49 -14.25 -16.66
N SER A 769 29.31 -12.93 -16.67
CA SER A 769 30.14 -12.03 -17.48
C SER A 769 31.62 -12.13 -17.08
N PHE A 770 31.92 -12.26 -15.78
CA PHE A 770 33.27 -12.46 -15.27
C PHE A 770 33.85 -13.84 -15.60
N LYS A 771 33.06 -14.92 -15.48
CA LYS A 771 33.49 -16.27 -15.91
C LYS A 771 33.76 -16.33 -17.41
N ILE A 772 32.96 -15.65 -18.23
CA ILE A 772 33.17 -15.53 -19.68
C ILE A 772 34.45 -14.73 -19.98
N SER A 773 34.74 -13.68 -19.20
CA SER A 773 35.98 -12.91 -19.28
C SER A 773 37.23 -13.73 -18.89
N LEU A 774 37.13 -14.63 -17.91
CA LEU A 774 38.20 -15.53 -17.48
C LEU A 774 38.41 -16.72 -18.42
N ALA A 775 37.38 -17.13 -19.16
CA ALA A 775 37.41 -18.28 -20.06
C ALA A 775 37.92 -17.94 -21.47
N LYS A 776 38.19 -16.67 -21.78
CA LYS A 776 38.93 -16.32 -23.00
C LYS A 776 40.41 -16.68 -22.79
N PRO A 777 41.00 -17.59 -23.58
CA PRO A 777 42.44 -17.79 -23.55
C PRO A 777 43.10 -16.46 -23.92
N VAL A 778 44.07 -16.05 -23.10
CA VAL A 778 45.04 -15.04 -23.49
C VAL A 778 45.91 -15.74 -24.53
N ASP A 779 45.78 -15.34 -25.80
CA ASP A 779 46.77 -15.72 -26.81
C ASP A 779 48.13 -15.22 -26.30
N LEU A 780 49.02 -16.19 -26.03
CA LEU A 780 50.44 -15.99 -25.72
C LEU A 780 51.21 -15.63 -26.98
#